data_AF-A0A7X2CD47-F1
#
_entry.id   AF-A0A7X2CD47-F1
#
_cell.length_a   1.000
_cell.length_b   1.000
_cell.length_c   1.000
_cell.angle_alpha   90.00
_cell.angle_beta   90.00
_cell.angle_gamma   90.00
#
_symmetry.space_group_name_H-M   'P 1'
#
loop_
_entity.id
_entity.type
_entity.pdbx_description
1 polymer ?
#
loop_
_entity_poly.entity_id
_entity_poly.type
_entity_poly.pdbx_seq_one_letter_code
_entity_poly.pdbx_strand_id
1 'polypeptide(L)'
;MQIIDAQSPEAHSADLKAENIAKLKALFPELLSEGPNGVAINQDVLKQLVGDATATDADEKYGLNWHGKRAARQLALTPSIGTLLPCPDESEDWDSTRNLMIEGDNLEVLKLLQKSYAGKVKLIYIDPPYNTGKDFVYPDNFQDNIKNYLELTGQLEGGAKISSNADTSGRFHTDWLNMIYPRLKLARNLLKDDGIIFISIDSTEVANLRTTCDEVFGGECFVIDLIWKKRDGAPNDRTIGSVHEHILVYGKSLSSNSGRTLAEENLNLMPRTEKADAEYQIFREPNGPDKRGRFRKIDTTANAKGGRDVASLHYGIINPYTDVAVYPRSGTCWRHSEAEMKKLEEDGRLYWGVNGTATTPMRKLFLSEAKNGMSTPSILTDMPLNQHAARELEVLFGQKSVFDTPKPVDLLKLIVGIGSNENDLILDFFAGSGSTAESVMLRNLEDGGSRRFIVAQLPEPINLDNKDQKIPYEYCKSIGKASNIAELTKERLRRSGARIKADNPMFSGDTGFRVFKLDTSNIRAWNPSPTNLAADLLAHEDHLIEGRSESDILYELLLKLGLDLCVPIEQQQIASKTVHSVGGGVLLACLAEHITRDQVEDLAQGIITWQKAQPPAGDSTCVFRDSAFADDIAKTNLAAILNQAGIKNVRSL
;
A
#
# COMPACT_ATOMS: atom_id res chain seq x y z
N MET A 1 23.12 -9.91 29.23
CA MET A 1 22.88 -9.25 27.92
C MET A 1 22.71 -10.36 26.89
N GLN A 2 21.69 -10.27 26.04
CA GLN A 2 21.43 -11.30 25.01
C GLN A 2 22.01 -10.82 23.66
N ILE A 3 22.79 -11.67 22.98
CA ILE A 3 23.41 -11.37 21.68
C ILE A 3 22.37 -11.52 20.56
N ILE A 4 22.42 -10.65 19.56
CA ILE A 4 21.65 -10.69 18.31
C ILE A 4 22.64 -11.00 17.18
N ASP A 5 22.85 -12.28 16.90
CA ASP A 5 23.64 -12.73 15.77
C ASP A 5 22.76 -12.97 14.52
N ALA A 6 23.38 -13.30 13.39
CA ALA A 6 22.66 -13.55 12.15
C ALA A 6 21.70 -14.77 12.18
N GLN A 7 21.76 -15.64 13.18
CA GLN A 7 20.83 -16.77 13.34
C GLN A 7 19.70 -16.46 14.33
N SER A 8 19.82 -15.35 15.06
CA SER A 8 18.84 -14.90 16.04
C SER A 8 17.53 -14.51 15.33
N PRO A 9 16.34 -14.87 15.85
CA PRO A 9 15.06 -14.46 15.25
C PRO A 9 14.91 -12.95 15.08
N GLU A 10 15.53 -12.17 15.97
CA GLU A 10 15.60 -10.72 15.91
C GLU A 10 16.39 -10.23 14.68
N ALA A 11 17.32 -11.01 14.15
CA ALA A 11 18.12 -10.65 12.97
C ALA A 11 17.41 -10.89 11.62
N HIS A 12 16.20 -11.44 11.62
CA HIS A 12 15.42 -11.79 10.42
C HIS A 12 14.16 -10.93 10.32
N SER A 13 13.57 -10.82 9.13
CA SER A 13 12.20 -10.27 8.99
C SER A 13 11.17 -11.16 9.72
N ALA A 14 9.90 -10.76 9.74
CA ALA A 14 8.84 -11.52 10.44
C ALA A 14 8.79 -13.01 10.00
N ASP A 15 8.73 -13.94 10.95
CA ASP A 15 8.46 -15.36 10.70
C ASP A 15 6.95 -15.60 10.66
N LEU A 16 6.39 -15.45 9.46
CA LEU A 16 4.97 -15.63 9.21
C LEU A 16 4.49 -17.07 9.47
N LYS A 17 5.38 -18.08 9.42
CA LYS A 17 5.01 -19.47 9.72
C LYS A 17 4.79 -19.64 11.22
N ALA A 18 5.73 -19.16 12.03
CA ALA A 18 5.61 -19.18 13.48
C ALA A 18 4.37 -18.39 13.96
N GLU A 19 4.11 -17.21 13.38
CA GLU A 19 2.91 -16.43 13.70
C GLU A 19 1.61 -17.16 13.36
N ASN A 20 1.54 -17.83 12.21
CA ASN A 20 0.35 -18.59 11.82
C ASN A 20 0.10 -19.77 12.79
N ILE A 21 1.17 -20.47 13.20
CA ILE A 21 1.08 -21.53 14.22
C ILE A 21 0.60 -20.95 15.56
N ALA A 22 1.10 -19.78 15.96
CA ALA A 22 0.67 -19.11 17.19
C ALA A 22 -0.81 -18.69 17.14
N LYS A 23 -1.29 -18.17 15.99
CA LYS A 23 -2.72 -17.84 15.79
C LYS A 23 -3.59 -19.09 15.86
N LEU A 24 -3.18 -20.17 15.21
CA LEU A 24 -3.89 -21.46 15.29
C LEU A 24 -3.92 -22.00 16.72
N LYS A 25 -2.80 -21.91 17.46
CA LYS A 25 -2.75 -22.28 18.88
C LYS A 25 -3.71 -21.47 19.74
N ALA A 26 -3.81 -20.16 19.48
CA ALA A 26 -4.69 -19.28 20.25
C ALA A 26 -6.18 -19.59 20.01
N LEU A 27 -6.54 -19.96 18.78
CA LEU A 27 -7.91 -20.34 18.42
C LEU A 27 -8.25 -21.78 18.83
N PHE A 28 -7.31 -22.71 18.63
CA PHE A 28 -7.48 -24.14 18.78
C PHE A 28 -6.24 -24.76 19.47
N PRO A 29 -6.11 -24.65 20.81
CA PRO A 29 -4.92 -25.14 21.52
C PRO A 29 -4.66 -26.63 21.34
N GLU A 30 -5.75 -27.43 21.29
CA GLU A 30 -5.73 -28.89 21.09
C GLU A 30 -5.29 -29.35 19.70
N LEU A 31 -5.19 -28.41 18.74
CA LEU A 31 -4.69 -28.68 17.39
C LEU A 31 -3.19 -29.04 17.39
N LEU A 32 -2.46 -28.56 18.40
CA LEU A 32 -1.02 -28.74 18.47
C LEU A 32 -0.66 -30.08 19.10
N SER A 33 0.21 -30.82 18.42
CA SER A 33 0.85 -32.04 18.92
C SER A 33 2.38 -31.90 18.85
N GLU A 34 3.08 -32.84 19.48
CA GLU A 34 4.53 -32.96 19.32
C GLU A 34 4.84 -33.89 18.15
N GLY A 35 5.67 -33.42 17.22
CA GLY A 35 6.18 -34.18 16.09
C GLY A 35 7.69 -34.30 16.09
N PRO A 36 8.28 -35.03 15.12
CA PRO A 36 9.72 -35.31 15.07
C PRO A 36 10.60 -34.06 14.99
N ASN A 37 10.04 -32.93 14.52
CA ASN A 37 10.76 -31.66 14.31
C ASN A 37 10.16 -30.51 15.15
N GLY A 38 9.45 -30.82 16.25
CA GLY A 38 8.81 -29.82 17.12
C GLY A 38 7.28 -29.78 17.00
N VAL A 39 6.69 -28.60 17.20
CA VAL A 39 5.22 -28.39 17.19
C VAL A 39 4.63 -28.82 15.84
N ALA A 40 3.72 -29.77 15.86
CA ALA A 40 2.99 -30.28 14.71
C ALA A 40 1.49 -29.92 14.81
N ILE A 41 0.82 -29.82 13.67
CA ILE A 41 -0.63 -29.61 13.58
C ILE A 41 -1.29 -30.97 13.33
N ASN A 42 -2.17 -31.38 14.24
CA ASN A 42 -2.98 -32.58 14.06
C ASN A 42 -4.15 -32.27 13.12
N GLN A 43 -4.03 -32.69 11.86
CA GLN A 43 -5.05 -32.44 10.82
C GLN A 43 -6.40 -33.09 11.14
N ASP A 44 -6.41 -34.24 11.80
CA ASP A 44 -7.64 -34.93 12.16
C ASP A 44 -8.39 -34.17 13.26
N VAL A 45 -7.66 -33.60 14.22
CA VAL A 45 -8.24 -32.70 15.23
C VAL A 45 -8.78 -31.43 14.59
N LEU A 46 -8.09 -30.87 13.58
CA LEU A 46 -8.62 -29.72 12.84
C LEU A 46 -9.96 -30.05 12.19
N LYS A 47 -10.04 -31.19 11.49
CA LYS A 47 -11.27 -31.66 10.83
C LYS A 47 -12.41 -31.82 11.83
N GLN A 48 -12.14 -32.40 13.00
CA GLN A 48 -13.11 -32.53 14.09
C GLN A 48 -13.59 -31.17 14.64
N LEU A 49 -12.67 -30.21 14.80
CA LEU A 49 -12.96 -28.88 15.34
C LEU A 49 -13.81 -28.00 14.41
N VAL A 50 -13.58 -28.08 13.10
CA VAL A 50 -14.35 -27.32 12.09
C VAL A 50 -15.57 -28.09 11.54
N GLY A 51 -15.71 -29.36 11.94
CA GLY A 51 -16.73 -30.30 11.52
C GLY A 51 -16.36 -31.02 10.21
N ASP A 52 -16.39 -32.36 10.21
CA ASP A 52 -15.99 -33.21 9.08
C ASP A 52 -16.72 -32.90 7.75
N ALA A 53 -17.90 -32.29 7.81
CA ALA A 53 -18.67 -31.87 6.62
C ALA A 53 -18.11 -30.62 5.91
N THR A 54 -17.27 -29.81 6.58
CA THR A 54 -16.65 -28.60 5.99
C THR A 54 -15.22 -28.83 5.50
N ALA A 55 -14.61 -29.97 5.85
CA ALA A 55 -13.25 -30.33 5.47
C ALA A 55 -13.23 -31.53 4.49
N THR A 56 -13.31 -31.25 3.18
CA THR A 56 -13.33 -32.29 2.15
C THR A 56 -11.95 -32.52 1.50
N ASP A 57 -11.62 -33.80 1.33
CA ASP A 57 -10.49 -34.29 0.52
C ASP A 57 -10.88 -34.41 -0.97
N ALA A 58 -11.75 -33.53 -1.48
CA ALA A 58 -12.19 -33.58 -2.88
C ALA A 58 -11.01 -33.30 -3.83
N ASP A 59 -10.78 -34.20 -4.78
CA ASP A 59 -9.72 -34.13 -5.80
C ASP A 59 -9.89 -32.94 -6.76
N GLU A 60 -11.13 -32.48 -6.99
CA GLU A 60 -11.44 -31.31 -7.79
C GLU A 60 -11.83 -30.12 -6.90
N LYS A 61 -10.90 -29.18 -6.70
CA LYS A 61 -11.16 -27.87 -6.09
C LYS A 61 -11.15 -26.81 -7.20
N TYR A 62 -12.21 -26.02 -7.31
CA TYR A 62 -12.18 -24.82 -8.14
C TYR A 62 -11.01 -23.93 -7.69
N GLY A 63 -10.07 -23.64 -8.60
CA GLY A 63 -8.92 -22.82 -8.31
C GLY A 63 -7.93 -22.75 -9.47
N LEU A 64 -7.21 -21.64 -9.57
CA LEU A 64 -6.15 -21.45 -10.56
C LEU A 64 -4.91 -22.26 -10.15
N ASN A 65 -4.44 -23.19 -10.99
CA ASN A 65 -3.21 -23.93 -10.72
C ASN A 65 -2.18 -23.65 -11.83
N TRP A 66 -0.91 -23.46 -11.45
CA TRP A 66 0.19 -23.19 -12.38
C TRP A 66 1.51 -23.75 -11.85
N HIS A 67 2.49 -23.91 -12.74
CA HIS A 67 3.81 -24.40 -12.36
C HIS A 67 4.58 -23.35 -11.53
N GLY A 68 5.03 -23.72 -10.32
CA GLY A 68 5.74 -22.80 -9.43
C GLY A 68 4.88 -22.19 -8.33
N LYS A 69 3.54 -22.35 -8.37
CA LYS A 69 2.62 -21.86 -7.32
C LYS A 69 3.05 -22.23 -5.90
N ARG A 70 3.47 -23.47 -5.68
CA ARG A 70 3.95 -23.94 -4.35
C ARG A 70 5.21 -23.20 -3.91
N ALA A 71 6.14 -22.95 -4.82
CA ALA A 71 7.38 -22.23 -4.54
C ALA A 71 7.10 -20.74 -4.28
N ALA A 72 6.28 -20.10 -5.12
CA ALA A 72 5.81 -18.73 -4.93
C ALA A 72 5.13 -18.54 -3.56
N ARG A 73 4.30 -19.51 -3.15
CA ARG A 73 3.69 -19.52 -1.82
C ARG A 73 4.70 -19.61 -0.68
N GLN A 74 5.73 -20.43 -0.82
CA GLN A 74 6.80 -20.56 0.18
C GLN A 74 7.65 -19.29 0.26
N LEU A 75 7.93 -18.66 -0.88
CA LEU A 75 8.74 -17.44 -0.95
C LEU A 75 8.15 -16.28 -0.15
N ALA A 76 6.81 -16.14 -0.17
CA ALA A 76 6.09 -15.18 0.66
C ALA A 76 6.17 -15.48 2.17
N LEU A 77 6.56 -16.69 2.56
CA LEU A 77 6.68 -17.13 3.96
C LEU A 77 8.14 -17.22 4.43
N THR A 78 9.11 -16.97 3.56
CA THR A 78 10.53 -16.99 3.90
C THR A 78 10.93 -15.61 4.41
N PRO A 79 11.55 -15.50 5.61
CA PRO A 79 12.10 -14.24 6.08
C PRO A 79 13.15 -13.66 5.13
N SER A 80 13.22 -12.34 5.04
CA SER A 80 14.33 -11.65 4.40
C SER A 80 15.53 -11.60 5.33
N ILE A 81 16.72 -11.72 4.74
CA ILE A 81 18.03 -11.50 5.38
C ILE A 81 18.65 -10.14 4.98
N GLY A 82 17.90 -9.32 4.23
CA GLY A 82 18.32 -7.99 3.82
C GLY A 82 18.06 -6.92 4.87
N THR A 83 18.43 -5.70 4.54
CA THR A 83 18.18 -4.48 5.31
C THR A 83 17.90 -3.31 4.38
N LEU A 84 17.52 -2.17 4.94
CA LEU A 84 17.35 -0.92 4.20
C LEU A 84 18.34 0.12 4.71
N LEU A 85 19.26 0.52 3.84
CA LEU A 85 20.24 1.56 4.13
C LEU A 85 19.61 2.95 3.99
N PRO A 86 19.76 3.84 4.98
CA PRO A 86 19.33 5.23 4.86
C PRO A 86 20.18 6.00 3.84
N CYS A 87 19.56 6.81 2.98
CA CYS A 87 20.26 7.68 2.03
C CYS A 87 19.85 9.15 2.21
N PRO A 88 20.29 9.85 3.27
CA PRO A 88 19.90 11.24 3.53
C PRO A 88 20.24 12.19 2.37
N ASP A 89 21.37 12.01 1.70
CA ASP A 89 21.82 12.84 0.57
C ASP A 89 20.96 12.68 -0.69
N GLU A 90 20.14 11.63 -0.76
CA GLU A 90 19.19 11.40 -1.84
C GLU A 90 17.75 11.74 -1.44
N SER A 91 17.54 12.17 -0.20
CA SER A 91 16.24 12.45 0.40
C SER A 91 15.86 13.92 0.31
N GLU A 92 14.57 14.21 0.51
CA GLU A 92 14.04 15.57 0.62
C GLU A 92 13.40 15.74 2.00
N ASP A 93 13.74 16.82 2.71
CA ASP A 93 13.22 17.14 4.04
C ASP A 93 13.36 15.99 5.08
N TRP A 94 14.52 15.30 5.10
CA TRP A 94 14.80 14.09 5.89
C TRP A 94 14.26 14.13 7.33
N ASP A 95 14.52 15.21 8.06
CA ASP A 95 14.18 15.32 9.48
C ASP A 95 12.68 15.48 9.74
N SER A 96 11.93 16.06 8.79
CA SER A 96 10.52 16.38 8.98
C SER A 96 9.56 15.49 8.18
N THR A 97 10.02 14.91 7.07
CA THR A 97 9.16 14.11 6.22
C THR A 97 8.81 12.78 6.88
N ARG A 98 7.59 12.30 6.61
CA ARG A 98 7.12 10.98 7.01
C ARG A 98 6.88 10.06 5.83
N ASN A 99 7.27 10.46 4.63
CA ASN A 99 7.12 9.69 3.41
C ASN A 99 8.39 8.88 3.10
N LEU A 100 8.23 7.74 2.43
CA LEU A 100 9.32 6.83 2.08
C LEU A 100 9.38 6.55 0.59
N MET A 101 10.60 6.60 0.03
CA MET A 101 10.96 6.08 -1.27
C MET A 101 11.99 4.96 -1.08
N ILE A 102 11.62 3.72 -1.36
CA ILE A 102 12.47 2.55 -1.17
C ILE A 102 12.94 2.06 -2.55
N GLU A 103 14.23 2.11 -2.78
CA GLU A 103 14.88 1.54 -3.95
C GLU A 103 15.26 0.09 -3.65
N GLY A 104 14.68 -0.87 -4.36
CA GLY A 104 14.93 -2.28 -4.12
C GLY A 104 13.93 -3.21 -4.79
N ASP A 105 14.20 -4.52 -4.73
CA ASP A 105 13.21 -5.51 -5.11
C ASP A 105 12.00 -5.43 -4.17
N ASN A 106 10.82 -5.25 -4.76
CA ASN A 106 9.59 -5.04 -4.02
C ASN A 106 9.15 -6.25 -3.18
N LEU A 107 9.52 -7.49 -3.55
CA LEU A 107 9.20 -8.66 -2.74
C LEU A 107 10.02 -8.67 -1.45
N GLU A 108 11.32 -8.38 -1.51
CA GLU A 108 12.16 -8.25 -0.31
C GLU A 108 11.78 -7.03 0.53
N VAL A 109 11.49 -5.89 -0.10
CA VAL A 109 10.97 -4.70 0.61
C VAL A 109 9.69 -5.02 1.36
N LEU A 110 8.72 -5.69 0.72
CA LEU A 110 7.46 -6.08 1.38
C LEU A 110 7.68 -7.01 2.58
N LYS A 111 8.70 -7.89 2.56
CA LYS A 111 9.09 -8.73 3.70
C LYS A 111 9.66 -7.90 4.84
N LEU A 112 10.57 -6.97 4.55
CA LEU A 112 11.19 -6.09 5.55
C LEU A 112 10.16 -5.18 6.23
N LEU A 113 9.12 -4.75 5.50
CA LEU A 113 8.05 -3.91 6.05
C LEU A 113 7.07 -4.68 6.94
N GLN A 114 7.08 -6.02 6.99
CA GLN A 114 6.08 -6.80 7.73
C GLN A 114 6.06 -6.46 9.23
N LYS A 115 7.21 -6.39 9.90
CA LYS A 115 7.26 -6.09 11.35
C LYS A 115 6.78 -4.67 11.66
N SER A 116 7.22 -3.68 10.88
CA SER A 116 6.96 -2.27 11.16
C SER A 116 5.58 -1.78 10.69
N TYR A 117 5.00 -2.40 9.65
CA TYR A 117 3.82 -1.86 8.96
C TYR A 117 2.66 -2.85 8.79
N ALA A 118 2.75 -4.09 9.29
CA ALA A 118 1.61 -5.01 9.29
C ALA A 118 0.36 -4.38 9.91
N GLY A 119 -0.77 -4.47 9.21
CA GLY A 119 -2.03 -3.91 9.66
C GLY A 119 -2.12 -2.38 9.67
N LYS A 120 -1.16 -1.64 9.09
CA LYS A 120 -1.11 -0.16 9.17
C LYS A 120 -1.45 0.56 7.86
N VAL A 121 -1.36 -0.11 6.70
CA VAL A 121 -1.61 0.48 5.38
C VAL A 121 -3.12 0.58 5.13
N LYS A 122 -3.64 1.76 4.79
CA LYS A 122 -5.05 1.94 4.46
C LYS A 122 -5.33 1.59 3.00
N LEU A 123 -4.50 2.11 2.11
CA LEU A 123 -4.70 2.04 0.67
C LEU A 123 -3.44 1.50 0.02
N ILE A 124 -3.61 0.48 -0.82
CA ILE A 124 -2.58 0.05 -1.76
C ILE A 124 -3.06 0.40 -3.16
N TYR A 125 -2.21 1.07 -3.94
CA TYR A 125 -2.38 1.16 -5.38
C TYR A 125 -1.15 0.55 -6.02
N ILE A 126 -1.33 -0.31 -7.01
CA ILE A 126 -0.23 -0.84 -7.82
C ILE A 126 -0.57 -0.86 -9.30
N ASP A 127 0.46 -0.63 -10.11
CA ASP A 127 0.45 -0.74 -11.56
C ASP A 127 1.52 -1.76 -12.00
N PRO A 128 1.26 -3.07 -11.80
CA PRO A 128 2.22 -4.10 -12.17
C PRO A 128 2.42 -4.14 -13.70
N PRO A 129 3.52 -4.76 -14.20
CA PRO A 129 3.67 -4.98 -15.64
C PRO A 129 2.48 -5.79 -16.19
N TYR A 130 1.96 -5.40 -17.36
CA TYR A 130 0.73 -6.01 -17.91
C TYR A 130 0.95 -7.33 -18.66
N ASN A 131 2.20 -7.76 -18.79
CA ASN A 131 2.61 -8.97 -19.49
C ASN A 131 2.19 -8.95 -20.98
N THR A 132 2.63 -7.93 -21.71
CA THR A 132 2.30 -7.69 -23.14
C THR A 132 3.34 -8.27 -24.11
N GLY A 133 4.30 -9.06 -23.62
CA GLY A 133 5.38 -9.66 -24.43
C GLY A 133 6.68 -8.81 -24.47
N LYS A 134 6.61 -7.55 -24.07
CA LYS A 134 7.77 -6.64 -23.96
C LYS A 134 8.10 -6.26 -22.53
N ASP A 135 7.19 -6.55 -21.61
CA ASP A 135 7.32 -6.13 -20.22
C ASP A 135 8.41 -6.92 -19.50
N PHE A 136 9.09 -6.23 -18.59
CA PHE A 136 9.99 -6.86 -17.66
C PHE A 136 9.19 -7.58 -16.58
N VAL A 137 9.39 -8.90 -16.47
CA VAL A 137 8.85 -9.70 -15.37
C VAL A 137 10.00 -10.01 -14.42
N TYR A 138 9.83 -9.61 -13.16
CA TYR A 138 10.82 -9.77 -12.10
C TYR A 138 11.17 -11.26 -11.93
N PRO A 139 12.41 -11.67 -12.21
CA PRO A 139 12.82 -13.06 -12.05
C PRO A 139 13.11 -13.29 -10.57
N ASP A 140 12.12 -13.72 -9.81
CA ASP A 140 12.31 -14.11 -8.40
C ASP A 140 13.22 -15.35 -8.33
N ASN A 141 14.29 -15.29 -7.55
CA ASN A 141 15.18 -16.43 -7.31
C ASN A 141 14.79 -17.11 -5.99
N PHE A 142 14.13 -18.26 -6.10
CA PHE A 142 13.63 -19.03 -4.97
C PHE A 142 14.69 -19.45 -3.94
N GLN A 143 15.99 -19.42 -4.27
CA GLN A 143 17.07 -19.79 -3.34
C GLN A 143 17.68 -18.58 -2.62
N ASP A 144 17.91 -17.49 -3.32
CA ASP A 144 18.55 -16.28 -2.77
C ASP A 144 18.14 -15.03 -3.54
N ASN A 145 17.02 -14.43 -3.13
CA ASN A 145 16.47 -13.22 -3.73
C ASN A 145 17.38 -12.00 -3.54
N ILE A 146 18.05 -11.88 -2.39
CA ILE A 146 18.93 -10.74 -2.10
C ILE A 146 20.14 -10.81 -3.02
N LYS A 147 20.79 -11.97 -3.14
CA LYS A 147 21.89 -12.14 -4.09
C LYS A 147 21.47 -11.87 -5.53
N ASN A 148 20.31 -12.37 -5.96
CA ASN A 148 19.78 -12.11 -7.30
C ASN A 148 19.57 -10.60 -7.55
N TYR A 149 19.01 -9.90 -6.57
CA TYR A 149 18.89 -8.44 -6.62
C TYR A 149 20.25 -7.75 -6.74
N LEU A 150 21.24 -8.14 -5.93
CA LEU A 150 22.59 -7.57 -5.98
C LEU A 150 23.30 -7.85 -7.33
N GLU A 151 23.10 -9.03 -7.92
CA GLU A 151 23.62 -9.37 -9.25
C GLU A 151 22.95 -8.52 -10.35
N LEU A 152 21.62 -8.35 -10.29
CA LEU A 152 20.85 -7.55 -11.25
C LEU A 152 21.20 -6.05 -11.22
N THR A 153 21.54 -5.54 -10.04
CA THR A 153 21.94 -4.14 -9.83
C THR A 153 23.44 -3.90 -10.05
N GLY A 154 24.20 -4.95 -10.36
CA GLY A 154 25.65 -4.87 -10.56
C GLY A 154 26.46 -4.67 -9.28
N GLN A 155 25.86 -4.92 -8.11
CA GLN A 155 26.52 -4.91 -6.80
C GLN A 155 27.33 -6.20 -6.54
N LEU A 156 27.05 -7.29 -7.28
CA LEU A 156 27.85 -8.53 -7.28
C LEU A 156 28.26 -8.94 -8.71
N GLU A 157 29.42 -9.61 -8.83
CA GLU A 157 29.87 -10.23 -10.09
C GLU A 157 29.08 -11.52 -10.38
N GLY A 158 28.32 -11.55 -11.47
CA GLY A 158 27.49 -12.69 -11.86
C GLY A 158 26.30 -12.25 -12.69
N GLY A 159 26.51 -11.95 -13.97
CA GLY A 159 25.48 -11.34 -14.81
C GLY A 159 24.28 -12.25 -15.07
N ALA A 160 23.19 -12.07 -14.34
CA ALA A 160 21.88 -12.54 -14.77
C ALA A 160 21.40 -11.67 -15.95
N LYS A 161 21.13 -12.29 -17.10
CA LYS A 161 20.54 -11.56 -18.24
C LYS A 161 19.10 -11.18 -17.91
N ILE A 162 18.86 -9.87 -17.82
CA ILE A 162 17.54 -9.27 -17.84
C ILE A 162 16.94 -9.52 -19.23
N SER A 163 15.87 -10.30 -19.32
CA SER A 163 15.15 -10.54 -20.57
C SER A 163 13.66 -10.26 -20.41
N SER A 164 13.05 -9.64 -21.41
CA SER A 164 11.60 -9.45 -21.49
C SER A 164 10.87 -10.80 -21.47
N ASN A 165 9.70 -10.85 -20.83
CA ASN A 165 8.87 -12.05 -20.85
C ASN A 165 8.17 -12.15 -22.21
N ALA A 166 8.77 -12.88 -23.16
CA ALA A 166 8.24 -12.99 -24.51
C ALA A 166 6.92 -13.78 -24.54
N ASP A 167 5.93 -13.31 -25.30
CA ASP A 167 4.62 -13.96 -25.49
C ASP A 167 4.73 -15.36 -26.12
N THR A 168 5.79 -15.62 -26.88
CA THR A 168 6.10 -16.95 -27.42
C THR A 168 6.59 -17.95 -26.37
N SER A 169 6.84 -17.52 -25.13
CA SER A 169 7.29 -18.40 -24.05
C SER A 169 6.17 -19.33 -23.60
N GLY A 170 6.44 -20.64 -23.53
CA GLY A 170 5.51 -21.61 -22.94
C GLY A 170 5.23 -21.40 -21.44
N ARG A 171 5.91 -20.44 -20.79
CA ARG A 171 5.73 -20.06 -19.38
C ARG A 171 5.22 -18.64 -19.19
N PHE A 172 4.80 -17.97 -20.26
CA PHE A 172 4.42 -16.55 -20.26
C PHE A 172 3.54 -16.10 -19.08
N HIS A 173 2.37 -16.72 -18.89
CA HIS A 173 1.48 -16.42 -17.75
C HIS A 173 2.01 -16.95 -16.40
N THR A 174 2.74 -18.05 -16.44
CA THR A 174 3.28 -18.73 -15.25
C THR A 174 4.33 -17.86 -14.56
N ASP A 175 5.22 -17.24 -15.33
CA ASP A 175 6.28 -16.38 -14.81
C ASP A 175 5.68 -15.11 -14.18
N TRP A 176 4.68 -14.53 -14.82
CA TRP A 176 3.94 -13.39 -14.26
C TRP A 176 3.19 -13.73 -12.96
N LEU A 177 2.49 -14.88 -12.93
CA LEU A 177 1.81 -15.38 -11.73
C LEU A 177 2.78 -15.66 -10.58
N ASN A 178 3.96 -16.23 -10.87
CA ASN A 178 4.99 -16.47 -9.87
C ASN A 178 5.52 -15.17 -9.25
N MET A 179 5.56 -14.08 -10.03
CA MET A 179 5.97 -12.76 -9.57
C MET A 179 4.88 -12.06 -8.73
N ILE A 180 3.63 -12.00 -9.22
CA ILE A 180 2.60 -11.20 -8.53
C ILE A 180 2.04 -11.89 -7.27
N TYR A 181 1.91 -13.21 -7.27
CA TYR A 181 1.28 -13.98 -6.18
C TYR A 181 1.93 -13.74 -4.80
N PRO A 182 3.26 -13.87 -4.61
CA PRO A 182 3.87 -13.67 -3.31
C PRO A 182 3.77 -12.22 -2.82
N ARG A 183 3.85 -11.25 -3.76
CA ARG A 183 3.73 -9.82 -3.47
C ARG A 183 2.34 -9.48 -2.96
N LEU A 184 1.28 -9.98 -3.59
CA LEU A 184 -0.10 -9.80 -3.14
C LEU A 184 -0.36 -10.40 -1.75
N LYS A 185 0.24 -11.57 -1.45
CA LYS A 185 0.13 -12.19 -0.12
C LYS A 185 0.74 -11.32 0.98
N LEU A 186 1.93 -10.76 0.74
CA LEU A 186 2.58 -9.88 1.71
C LEU A 186 1.85 -8.53 1.83
N ALA A 187 1.38 -7.98 0.70
CA ALA A 187 0.60 -6.75 0.65
C ALA A 187 -0.69 -6.85 1.51
N ARG A 188 -1.39 -7.99 1.45
CA ARG A 188 -2.58 -8.24 2.27
C ARG A 188 -2.30 -8.14 3.78
N ASN A 189 -1.12 -8.55 4.24
CA ASN A 189 -0.75 -8.46 5.66
C ASN A 189 -0.51 -7.01 6.11
N LEU A 190 -0.01 -6.16 5.21
CA LEU A 190 0.25 -4.75 5.48
C LEU A 190 -1.05 -3.92 5.60
N LEU A 191 -2.12 -4.34 4.91
CA LEU A 191 -3.40 -3.65 4.96
C LEU A 191 -4.04 -3.68 6.37
N LYS A 192 -4.66 -2.57 6.77
CA LYS A 192 -5.65 -2.49 7.86
C LYS A 192 -6.84 -3.40 7.56
N ASP A 193 -7.64 -3.75 8.58
CA ASP A 193 -8.84 -4.58 8.39
C ASP A 193 -9.90 -3.91 7.50
N ASP A 194 -9.99 -2.58 7.55
CA ASP A 194 -10.77 -1.74 6.64
C ASP A 194 -9.94 -1.23 5.44
N GLY A 195 -8.78 -1.85 5.18
CA GLY A 195 -7.87 -1.50 4.10
C GLY A 195 -8.32 -2.02 2.74
N ILE A 196 -7.91 -1.31 1.68
CA ILE A 196 -8.34 -1.54 0.30
C ILE A 196 -7.14 -1.55 -0.65
N ILE A 197 -7.21 -2.39 -1.69
CA ILE A 197 -6.21 -2.45 -2.76
C ILE A 197 -6.86 -2.18 -4.12
N PHE A 198 -6.19 -1.37 -4.94
CA PHE A 198 -6.53 -1.08 -6.33
C PHE A 198 -5.37 -1.55 -7.22
N ILE A 199 -5.68 -2.35 -8.24
CA ILE A 199 -4.66 -2.95 -9.11
C ILE A 199 -5.01 -2.65 -10.56
N SER A 200 -4.18 -1.85 -11.24
CA SER A 200 -4.35 -1.58 -12.67
C SER A 200 -3.90 -2.78 -13.50
N ILE A 201 -4.65 -3.12 -14.55
CA ILE A 201 -4.32 -4.20 -15.46
C ILE A 201 -4.99 -4.00 -16.83
N ASP A 202 -4.42 -4.57 -17.89
CA ASP A 202 -5.08 -4.66 -19.18
C ASP A 202 -5.85 -5.98 -19.34
N SER A 203 -6.38 -6.22 -20.54
CA SER A 203 -7.12 -7.44 -20.87
C SER A 203 -6.28 -8.72 -20.88
N THR A 204 -4.95 -8.63 -20.86
CA THR A 204 -4.05 -9.77 -21.03
C THR A 204 -4.04 -10.66 -19.78
N GLU A 205 -3.91 -10.04 -18.60
CA GLU A 205 -3.80 -10.77 -17.32
C GLU A 205 -4.98 -10.55 -16.38
N VAL A 206 -6.00 -9.75 -16.73
CA VAL A 206 -7.13 -9.42 -15.84
C VAL A 206 -7.80 -10.67 -15.24
N ALA A 207 -7.99 -11.73 -16.04
CA ALA A 207 -8.61 -12.97 -15.57
C ALA A 207 -7.71 -13.70 -14.55
N ASN A 208 -6.42 -13.81 -14.84
CA ASN A 208 -5.43 -14.47 -13.97
C ASN A 208 -5.24 -13.68 -12.66
N LEU A 209 -5.16 -12.36 -12.75
CA LEU A 209 -5.06 -11.47 -11.60
C LEU A 209 -6.32 -11.55 -10.73
N ARG A 210 -7.51 -11.55 -11.34
CA ARG A 210 -8.78 -11.68 -10.64
C ARG A 210 -8.83 -12.96 -9.80
N THR A 211 -8.57 -14.11 -10.42
CA THR A 211 -8.59 -15.39 -9.69
C THR A 211 -7.49 -15.47 -8.63
N THR A 212 -6.33 -14.87 -8.89
CA THR A 212 -5.25 -14.76 -7.90
C THR A 212 -5.68 -13.93 -6.70
N CYS A 213 -6.34 -12.79 -6.92
CA CYS A 213 -6.85 -11.95 -5.83
C CYS A 213 -7.97 -12.65 -5.07
N ASP A 214 -8.87 -13.38 -5.74
CA ASP A 214 -9.90 -14.18 -5.08
C ASP A 214 -9.29 -15.23 -4.14
N GLU A 215 -8.16 -15.86 -4.52
CA GLU A 215 -7.45 -16.79 -3.63
C GLU A 215 -6.75 -16.09 -2.45
N VAL A 216 -6.18 -14.90 -2.67
CA VAL A 216 -5.40 -14.17 -1.65
C VAL A 216 -6.31 -13.45 -0.64
N PHE A 217 -7.36 -12.79 -1.12
CA PHE A 217 -8.24 -11.93 -0.32
C PHE A 217 -9.55 -12.61 0.07
N GLY A 218 -9.98 -13.65 -0.65
CA GLY A 218 -11.35 -14.16 -0.63
C GLY A 218 -12.16 -13.56 -1.77
N GLY A 219 -12.91 -14.38 -2.51
CA GLY A 219 -13.70 -13.91 -3.66
C GLY A 219 -14.83 -12.96 -3.25
N GLU A 220 -15.34 -13.13 -2.03
CA GLU A 220 -16.30 -12.28 -1.35
C GLU A 220 -15.73 -10.91 -0.95
N CYS A 221 -14.40 -10.78 -0.91
CA CYS A 221 -13.73 -9.51 -0.66
C CYS A 221 -13.54 -8.65 -1.92
N PHE A 222 -13.96 -9.14 -3.09
CA PHE A 222 -14.00 -8.33 -4.30
C PHE A 222 -15.05 -7.23 -4.18
N VAL A 223 -14.63 -5.99 -4.41
CA VAL A 223 -15.49 -4.82 -4.35
C VAL A 223 -16.06 -4.53 -5.73
N ILE A 224 -15.18 -4.24 -6.70
CA ILE A 224 -15.59 -3.86 -8.05
C ILE A 224 -14.41 -3.92 -9.03
N ASP A 225 -14.72 -3.96 -10.33
CA ASP A 225 -13.79 -3.71 -11.43
C ASP A 225 -14.13 -2.33 -12.02
N LEU A 226 -13.22 -1.37 -11.86
CA LEU A 226 -13.38 -0.04 -12.45
C LEU A 226 -12.79 -0.04 -13.87
N ILE A 227 -13.57 0.47 -14.81
CA ILE A 227 -13.16 0.59 -16.21
C ILE A 227 -12.69 2.01 -16.48
N TRP A 228 -11.39 2.21 -16.69
CA TRP A 228 -10.83 3.51 -17.02
C TRP A 228 -10.65 3.69 -18.53
N LYS A 229 -11.21 4.76 -19.09
CA LYS A 229 -10.99 5.13 -20.49
C LYS A 229 -9.57 5.69 -20.64
N LYS A 230 -8.64 4.92 -21.21
CA LYS A 230 -7.21 5.29 -21.32
C LYS A 230 -6.84 6.12 -22.55
N ARG A 231 -7.71 6.15 -23.55
CA ARG A 231 -7.52 6.87 -24.83
C ARG A 231 -8.85 7.31 -25.41
N ASP A 232 -8.81 8.32 -26.27
CA ASP A 232 -10.04 8.94 -26.76
C ASP A 232 -10.77 8.07 -27.80
N GLY A 233 -10.02 7.57 -28.79
CA GLY A 233 -10.51 6.70 -29.85
C GLY A 233 -9.86 5.33 -29.86
N ALA A 234 -10.51 4.37 -30.52
CA ALA A 234 -9.95 3.05 -30.77
C ALA A 234 -8.69 3.18 -31.66
N PRO A 235 -7.61 2.43 -31.38
CA PRO A 235 -6.48 2.38 -32.29
C PRO A 235 -6.91 1.79 -33.66
N ASN A 236 -6.34 2.34 -34.73
CA ASN A 236 -6.70 2.00 -36.11
C ASN A 236 -5.96 0.76 -36.65
N ASP A 237 -5.20 0.08 -35.80
CA ASP A 237 -4.44 -1.13 -36.12
C ASP A 237 -5.26 -2.42 -35.96
N ARG A 238 -6.47 -2.32 -35.43
CA ARG A 238 -7.39 -3.45 -35.18
C ARG A 238 -8.83 -3.08 -35.56
N THR A 239 -9.62 -4.09 -35.91
CA THR A 239 -11.06 -3.94 -36.13
C THR A 239 -11.81 -3.55 -34.85
N ILE A 240 -11.37 -4.06 -33.70
CA ILE A 240 -11.85 -3.69 -32.36
C ILE A 240 -10.64 -3.25 -31.56
N GLY A 241 -10.48 -1.94 -31.40
CA GLY A 241 -9.39 -1.35 -30.64
C GLY A 241 -9.76 -1.15 -29.17
N SER A 242 -8.92 -1.63 -28.26
CA SER A 242 -9.13 -1.40 -26.82
C SER A 242 -8.91 0.06 -26.45
N VAL A 243 -9.92 0.66 -25.81
CA VAL A 243 -9.90 2.05 -25.34
C VAL A 243 -9.89 2.18 -23.82
N HIS A 244 -9.90 1.05 -23.11
CA HIS A 244 -9.97 1.02 -21.65
C HIS A 244 -8.97 0.05 -21.04
N GLU A 245 -8.79 0.20 -19.74
CA GLU A 245 -8.09 -0.70 -18.82
C GLU A 245 -8.97 -0.99 -17.61
N HIS A 246 -8.62 -2.04 -16.88
CA HIS A 246 -9.29 -2.50 -15.68
C HIS A 246 -8.53 -2.00 -14.44
N ILE A 247 -9.26 -1.71 -13.37
CA ILE A 247 -8.70 -1.49 -12.04
C ILE A 247 -9.50 -2.36 -11.08
N LEU A 248 -8.91 -3.49 -10.70
CA LEU A 248 -9.53 -4.43 -9.77
C LEU A 248 -9.44 -3.91 -8.35
N VAL A 249 -10.55 -3.96 -7.61
CA VAL A 249 -10.65 -3.43 -6.25
C VAL A 249 -11.04 -4.54 -5.27
N TYR A 250 -10.23 -4.70 -4.22
CA TYR A 250 -10.49 -5.66 -3.13
C TYR A 250 -10.35 -5.00 -1.76
N GLY A 251 -11.24 -5.37 -0.84
CA GLY A 251 -11.07 -5.08 0.59
C GLY A 251 -10.29 -6.21 1.28
N LYS A 252 -9.69 -5.95 2.45
CA LYS A 252 -8.97 -7.00 3.19
C LYS A 252 -9.91 -8.00 3.87
N SER A 253 -11.00 -7.50 4.45
CA SER A 253 -11.88 -8.24 5.35
C SER A 253 -13.35 -7.92 5.12
N LEU A 254 -14.21 -8.92 5.32
CA LEU A 254 -15.67 -8.77 5.30
C LEU A 254 -16.19 -8.04 6.53
N SER A 255 -17.26 -7.27 6.32
CA SER A 255 -18.11 -6.75 7.38
C SER A 255 -19.07 -7.83 7.88
N SER A 256 -19.18 -7.97 9.19
CA SER A 256 -20.11 -8.93 9.81
C SER A 256 -21.58 -8.58 9.58
N ASN A 257 -21.89 -7.36 9.10
CA ASN A 257 -23.24 -6.80 9.10
C ASN A 257 -23.92 -6.71 7.73
N SER A 258 -23.17 -6.72 6.62
CA SER A 258 -23.72 -6.29 5.31
C SER A 258 -23.34 -7.14 4.11
N GLY A 259 -22.55 -8.21 4.29
CA GLY A 259 -22.02 -9.02 3.19
C GLY A 259 -21.04 -8.28 2.27
N ARG A 260 -20.71 -7.03 2.58
CA ARG A 260 -19.70 -6.20 1.93
C ARG A 260 -18.39 -6.26 2.69
N THR A 261 -17.32 -5.73 2.11
CA THR A 261 -16.08 -5.53 2.85
C THR A 261 -16.17 -4.34 3.81
N LEU A 262 -15.39 -4.37 4.90
CA LEU A 262 -15.24 -3.21 5.79
C LEU A 262 -14.72 -1.98 5.03
N ALA A 263 -13.85 -2.20 4.03
CA ALA A 263 -13.36 -1.14 3.16
C ALA A 263 -14.48 -0.49 2.34
N GLU A 264 -15.35 -1.28 1.71
CA GLU A 264 -16.47 -0.80 0.89
C GLU A 264 -17.44 0.07 1.69
N GLU A 265 -17.70 -0.27 2.95
CA GLU A 265 -18.55 0.52 3.86
C GLU A 265 -17.96 1.88 4.22
N ASN A 266 -16.63 2.02 4.13
CA ASN A 266 -15.87 3.21 4.52
C ASN A 266 -15.32 3.99 3.31
N LEU A 267 -15.77 3.70 2.09
CA LEU A 267 -15.37 4.47 0.91
C LEU A 267 -15.93 5.88 0.93
N ASN A 268 -15.08 6.85 0.58
CA ASN A 268 -15.47 8.24 0.48
C ASN A 268 -16.24 8.51 -0.82
N LEU A 269 -17.17 9.46 -0.74
CA LEU A 269 -17.81 10.01 -1.93
C LEU A 269 -16.81 10.90 -2.68
N MET A 270 -16.82 10.83 -4.01
CA MET A 270 -16.04 11.80 -4.79
C MET A 270 -16.71 13.18 -4.72
N PRO A 271 -15.94 14.28 -4.89
CA PRO A 271 -16.51 15.62 -4.98
C PRO A 271 -17.57 15.71 -6.07
N ARG A 272 -18.57 16.57 -5.86
CA ARG A 272 -19.54 16.85 -6.93
C ARG A 272 -18.85 17.57 -8.06
N THR A 273 -19.16 17.13 -9.28
CA THR A 273 -18.75 17.85 -10.49
C THR A 273 -19.65 19.06 -10.71
N GLU A 274 -19.15 20.07 -11.42
CA GLU A 274 -19.95 21.22 -11.85
C GLU A 274 -21.22 20.77 -12.61
N LYS A 275 -21.10 19.72 -13.42
CA LYS A 275 -22.22 19.09 -14.12
C LYS A 275 -23.27 18.55 -13.16
N ALA A 276 -22.86 17.86 -12.09
CA ALA A 276 -23.79 17.34 -11.09
C ALA A 276 -24.47 18.47 -10.32
N ASP A 277 -23.73 19.54 -9.98
CA ASP A 277 -24.31 20.71 -9.31
C ASP A 277 -25.26 21.48 -10.24
N ALA A 278 -24.98 21.56 -11.55
CA ALA A 278 -25.84 22.22 -12.53
C ALA A 278 -27.22 21.55 -12.70
N GLU A 279 -27.39 20.29 -12.27
CA GLU A 279 -28.71 19.63 -12.22
C GLU A 279 -29.64 20.26 -11.18
N TYR A 280 -29.10 20.89 -10.13
CA TYR A 280 -29.86 21.55 -9.08
C TYR A 280 -30.16 22.99 -9.49
N GLN A 281 -31.44 23.31 -9.72
CA GLN A 281 -31.88 24.61 -10.24
C GLN A 281 -33.04 25.17 -9.41
N ILE A 282 -33.25 26.49 -9.53
CA ILE A 282 -34.46 27.12 -9.02
C ILE A 282 -35.53 27.01 -10.11
N PHE A 283 -36.56 26.21 -9.87
CA PHE A 283 -37.68 26.07 -10.80
C PHE A 283 -38.81 27.05 -10.44
N ARG A 284 -39.48 27.59 -11.46
CA ARG A 284 -40.71 28.34 -11.29
C ARG A 284 -41.86 27.37 -11.02
N GLU A 285 -42.77 27.76 -10.12
CA GLU A 285 -43.98 27.03 -9.77
C GLU A 285 -45.14 28.02 -9.62
N PRO A 286 -46.41 27.57 -9.66
CA PRO A 286 -47.57 28.47 -9.59
C PRO A 286 -47.58 29.39 -8.36
N ASN A 287 -47.09 28.90 -7.22
CA ASN A 287 -47.03 29.64 -5.96
C ASN A 287 -45.68 30.36 -5.75
N GLY A 288 -44.89 30.53 -6.81
CA GLY A 288 -43.52 31.02 -6.75
C GLY A 288 -42.50 29.91 -6.47
N PRO A 289 -41.18 30.19 -6.62
CA PRO A 289 -40.14 29.20 -6.38
C PRO A 289 -40.17 28.61 -4.97
N ASP A 290 -39.83 27.33 -4.83
CA ASP A 290 -39.75 26.67 -3.53
C ASP A 290 -38.75 27.38 -2.60
N LYS A 291 -39.19 27.70 -1.37
CA LYS A 291 -38.38 28.44 -0.39
C LYS A 291 -37.13 27.68 0.07
N ARG A 292 -37.09 26.36 -0.11
CA ARG A 292 -35.92 25.51 0.19
C ARG A 292 -34.80 25.66 -0.86
N GLY A 293 -35.04 26.37 -1.96
CA GLY A 293 -34.02 26.72 -2.94
C GLY A 293 -33.83 25.69 -4.04
N ARG A 294 -32.58 25.51 -4.50
CA ARG A 294 -32.25 24.68 -5.67
C ARG A 294 -32.60 23.21 -5.42
N PHE A 295 -33.29 22.58 -6.37
CA PHE A 295 -33.56 21.14 -6.37
C PHE A 295 -33.32 20.55 -7.75
N ARG A 296 -33.21 19.23 -7.84
CA ARG A 296 -33.31 18.50 -9.11
C ARG A 296 -34.60 17.67 -9.14
N LYS A 297 -35.11 17.46 -10.34
CA LYS A 297 -36.38 16.76 -10.58
C LYS A 297 -36.12 15.26 -10.74
N ILE A 298 -36.74 14.44 -9.89
CA ILE A 298 -36.63 12.98 -9.92
C ILE A 298 -37.96 12.39 -10.41
N ASP A 299 -37.90 11.49 -11.39
CA ASP A 299 -39.11 10.81 -11.89
C ASP A 299 -39.76 10.02 -10.75
N THR A 300 -41.07 10.20 -10.57
CA THR A 300 -41.89 9.49 -9.58
C THR A 300 -42.39 8.15 -10.12
N THR A 301 -42.21 7.89 -11.43
CA THR A 301 -42.60 6.65 -12.10
C THR A 301 -41.39 5.78 -12.47
N ALA A 302 -41.60 4.47 -12.54
CA ALA A 302 -40.64 3.49 -13.06
C ALA A 302 -41.34 2.52 -14.00
N ASN A 303 -40.59 1.86 -14.88
CA ASN A 303 -41.15 0.85 -15.78
C ASN A 303 -41.86 -0.25 -14.98
N ALA A 304 -43.10 -0.57 -15.37
CA ALA A 304 -43.90 -1.67 -14.83
C ALA A 304 -43.46 -2.99 -15.48
N LYS A 305 -42.23 -3.43 -15.16
CA LYS A 305 -41.66 -4.70 -15.60
C LYS A 305 -40.89 -5.35 -14.46
N GLY A 306 -40.87 -6.67 -14.41
CA GLY A 306 -40.30 -7.44 -13.30
C GLY A 306 -41.15 -7.34 -12.03
N GLY A 307 -40.68 -7.90 -10.91
CA GLY A 307 -41.43 -8.00 -9.65
C GLY A 307 -41.78 -6.68 -8.94
N ARG A 308 -41.61 -5.52 -9.60
CA ARG A 308 -42.03 -4.20 -9.12
C ARG A 308 -43.46 -3.86 -9.54
N ASP A 309 -44.01 -4.51 -10.56
CA ASP A 309 -45.36 -4.23 -11.03
C ASP A 309 -46.41 -4.87 -10.10
N VAL A 310 -46.80 -4.15 -9.05
CA VAL A 310 -47.78 -4.58 -8.05
C VAL A 310 -48.94 -3.60 -7.97
N ALA A 311 -50.13 -4.10 -7.67
CA ALA A 311 -51.36 -3.30 -7.61
C ALA A 311 -51.26 -2.13 -6.61
N SER A 312 -50.50 -2.28 -5.53
CA SER A 312 -50.29 -1.23 -4.50
C SER A 312 -49.49 -0.02 -5.00
N LEU A 313 -48.90 -0.08 -6.20
CA LEU A 313 -48.20 1.04 -6.85
C LEU A 313 -49.04 1.71 -7.96
N HIS A 314 -50.32 1.34 -8.07
CA HIS A 314 -51.28 1.89 -9.03
C HIS A 314 -52.44 2.58 -8.32
N TYR A 315 -52.16 3.77 -7.79
CA TYR A 315 -53.14 4.62 -7.11
C TYR A 315 -53.17 6.01 -7.74
N GLY A 316 -54.28 6.71 -7.55
CA GLY A 316 -54.45 8.08 -8.03
C GLY A 316 -53.90 9.08 -7.02
N ILE A 317 -53.18 10.10 -7.50
CA ILE A 317 -52.79 11.28 -6.72
C ILE A 317 -53.50 12.51 -7.27
N ILE A 318 -54.03 13.38 -6.41
CA ILE A 318 -54.76 14.57 -6.87
C ILE A 318 -53.75 15.68 -7.16
N ASN A 319 -53.81 16.27 -8.35
CA ASN A 319 -53.02 17.47 -8.62
C ASN A 319 -53.66 18.68 -7.89
N PRO A 320 -52.94 19.34 -6.96
CA PRO A 320 -53.50 20.41 -6.14
C PRO A 320 -53.81 21.72 -6.90
N TYR A 321 -53.39 21.83 -8.16
CA TYR A 321 -53.63 23.01 -9.01
C TYR A 321 -54.78 22.81 -10.00
N THR A 322 -55.16 21.56 -10.29
CA THR A 322 -56.19 21.23 -11.28
C THR A 322 -57.33 20.38 -10.75
N ASP A 323 -57.20 19.85 -9.53
CA ASP A 323 -58.13 18.89 -8.90
C ASP A 323 -58.33 17.59 -9.70
N VAL A 324 -57.41 17.28 -10.62
CA VAL A 324 -57.46 16.07 -11.46
C VAL A 324 -56.67 14.93 -10.80
N ALA A 325 -57.28 13.74 -10.73
CA ALA A 325 -56.60 12.52 -10.33
C ALA A 325 -55.62 12.05 -11.42
N VAL A 326 -54.36 11.86 -11.03
CA VAL A 326 -53.25 11.46 -11.88
C VAL A 326 -52.79 10.06 -11.50
N TYR A 327 -52.59 9.22 -12.51
CA TYR A 327 -52.11 7.85 -12.39
C TYR A 327 -50.75 7.70 -13.08
N PRO A 328 -49.99 6.63 -12.79
CA PRO A 328 -48.78 6.31 -13.55
C PRO A 328 -49.08 6.24 -15.05
N ARG A 329 -48.11 6.64 -15.87
CA ARG A 329 -48.22 6.51 -17.33
C ARG A 329 -48.38 5.04 -17.71
N SER A 330 -49.06 4.78 -18.84
CA SER A 330 -49.18 3.41 -19.37
C SER A 330 -47.80 2.75 -19.50
N GLY A 331 -47.65 1.53 -18.98
CA GLY A 331 -46.37 0.81 -18.93
C GLY A 331 -45.43 1.20 -17.78
N THR A 332 -45.88 2.04 -16.84
CA THR A 332 -45.14 2.44 -15.64
C THR A 332 -45.98 2.28 -14.37
N CYS A 333 -45.31 2.18 -13.22
CA CYS A 333 -45.93 2.24 -11.89
C CYS A 333 -45.26 3.33 -11.05
N TRP A 334 -45.86 3.71 -9.91
CA TRP A 334 -45.21 4.64 -8.97
C TRP A 334 -43.95 4.02 -8.36
N ARG A 335 -42.93 4.84 -8.12
CA ARG A 335 -41.71 4.44 -7.39
C ARG A 335 -41.91 4.37 -5.88
N HIS A 336 -42.97 4.99 -5.39
CA HIS A 336 -43.26 5.15 -3.97
C HIS A 336 -44.60 4.48 -3.66
N SER A 337 -44.71 3.91 -2.46
CA SER A 337 -46.00 3.46 -1.94
C SER A 337 -46.95 4.66 -1.75
N GLU A 338 -48.26 4.41 -1.69
CA GLU A 338 -49.26 5.46 -1.47
C GLU A 338 -48.97 6.27 -0.20
N ALA A 339 -48.57 5.60 0.88
CA ALA A 339 -48.21 6.24 2.13
C ALA A 339 -46.97 7.16 2.01
N GLU A 340 -45.95 6.74 1.27
CA GLU A 340 -44.77 7.59 1.01
C GLU A 340 -45.09 8.76 0.10
N MET A 341 -45.91 8.55 -0.93
CA MET A 341 -46.27 9.59 -1.88
C MET A 341 -47.13 10.67 -1.22
N LYS A 342 -48.04 10.29 -0.32
CA LYS A 342 -48.79 11.22 0.52
C LYS A 342 -47.88 12.07 1.40
N LYS A 343 -46.85 11.48 2.02
CA LYS A 343 -45.84 12.26 2.79
C LYS A 343 -45.09 13.25 1.90
N LEU A 344 -44.74 12.86 0.67
CA LEU A 344 -44.08 13.76 -0.28
C LEU A 344 -45.01 14.92 -0.69
N GLU A 345 -46.30 14.65 -0.86
CA GLU A 345 -47.31 15.66 -1.17
C GLU A 345 -47.51 16.64 -0.01
N GLU A 346 -47.71 16.14 1.21
CA GLU A 346 -47.87 16.95 2.43
C GLU A 346 -46.66 17.85 2.70
N ASP A 347 -45.44 17.38 2.41
CA ASP A 347 -44.19 18.17 2.51
C ASP A 347 -43.91 19.02 1.25
N GLY A 348 -44.86 19.11 0.31
CA GLY A 348 -44.73 19.93 -0.90
C GLY A 348 -43.56 19.54 -1.81
N ARG A 349 -43.16 18.27 -1.80
CA ARG A 349 -42.02 17.71 -2.57
C ARG A 349 -42.41 17.26 -3.97
N LEU A 350 -43.64 17.47 -4.40
CA LEU A 350 -44.10 17.18 -5.75
C LEU A 350 -44.05 18.45 -6.60
N TYR A 351 -43.30 18.38 -7.69
CA TYR A 351 -43.20 19.43 -8.70
C TYR A 351 -44.16 19.12 -9.85
N TRP A 352 -45.15 19.99 -10.02
CA TRP A 352 -46.25 19.86 -10.99
C TRP A 352 -46.02 20.66 -12.29
N GLY A 353 -44.78 21.03 -12.58
CA GLY A 353 -44.44 21.87 -13.72
C GLY A 353 -44.67 23.36 -13.44
N VAL A 354 -44.19 24.20 -14.35
CA VAL A 354 -44.20 25.67 -14.19
C VAL A 354 -45.63 26.21 -13.98
N ASN A 355 -46.60 25.64 -14.68
CA ASN A 355 -48.00 26.04 -14.63
C ASN A 355 -48.87 25.16 -13.71
N GLY A 356 -48.27 24.18 -13.02
CA GLY A 356 -49.03 23.24 -12.17
C GLY A 356 -49.84 22.18 -12.94
N THR A 357 -49.76 22.13 -14.26
CA THR A 357 -50.61 21.26 -15.11
C THR A 357 -49.95 19.95 -15.52
N ALA A 358 -48.84 19.54 -14.90
CA ALA A 358 -48.19 18.28 -15.25
C ALA A 358 -49.10 17.08 -14.97
N THR A 359 -49.19 16.16 -15.93
CA THR A 359 -49.95 14.91 -15.81
C THR A 359 -49.15 13.80 -15.09
N THR A 360 -47.95 14.10 -14.63
CA THR A 360 -47.13 13.23 -13.78
C THR A 360 -46.17 14.14 -13.00
N PRO A 361 -46.26 14.22 -11.66
CA PRO A 361 -45.38 15.09 -10.89
C PRO A 361 -43.97 14.50 -10.83
N MET A 362 -42.97 15.36 -10.64
CA MET A 362 -41.60 14.92 -10.32
C MET A 362 -41.31 15.16 -8.84
N ARG A 363 -40.54 14.30 -8.19
CA ARG A 363 -40.09 14.50 -6.82
C ARG A 363 -38.95 15.53 -6.78
N LYS A 364 -39.06 16.51 -5.90
CA LYS A 364 -38.00 17.49 -5.61
C LYS A 364 -36.94 16.85 -4.71
N LEU A 365 -35.68 16.83 -5.16
CA LEU A 365 -34.53 16.51 -4.32
C LEU A 365 -33.68 17.78 -4.15
N PHE A 366 -33.71 18.37 -2.96
CA PHE A 366 -33.06 19.66 -2.69
C PHE A 366 -31.55 19.50 -2.56
N LEU A 367 -30.81 20.51 -3.02
CA LEU A 367 -29.35 20.54 -2.93
C LEU A 367 -28.87 20.51 -1.47
N SER A 368 -29.59 21.20 -0.58
CA SER A 368 -29.32 21.24 0.87
C SER A 368 -29.47 19.89 1.56
N GLU A 369 -30.19 18.95 0.95
CA GLU A 369 -30.45 17.60 1.50
C GLU A 369 -29.64 16.52 0.78
N ALA A 370 -28.97 16.89 -0.31
CA ALA A 370 -28.25 15.93 -1.12
C ALA A 370 -26.88 15.64 -0.47
N LYS A 371 -26.47 14.37 -0.48
CA LYS A 371 -25.20 13.88 0.11
C LYS A 371 -24.01 14.76 -0.25
N ASN A 372 -23.16 15.14 0.71
CA ASN A 372 -21.97 15.96 0.41
C ASN A 372 -20.94 15.16 -0.42
N GLY A 373 -21.11 15.17 -1.75
CA GLY A 373 -20.38 14.34 -2.72
C GLY A 373 -21.30 13.53 -3.64
N MET A 374 -20.69 12.69 -4.47
CA MET A 374 -21.37 11.75 -5.35
C MET A 374 -20.72 10.38 -5.31
N SER A 375 -21.48 9.34 -5.63
CA SER A 375 -20.92 8.00 -5.81
C SER A 375 -20.06 7.96 -7.06
N THR A 376 -18.89 7.33 -6.96
CA THR A 376 -17.99 7.14 -8.09
C THR A 376 -18.60 6.14 -9.09
N PRO A 377 -18.71 6.50 -10.38
CA PRO A 377 -19.16 5.55 -11.40
C PRO A 377 -18.11 4.46 -11.62
N SER A 378 -18.56 3.23 -11.90
CA SER A 378 -17.64 2.12 -12.21
C SER A 378 -16.96 2.26 -13.57
N ILE A 379 -17.43 3.17 -14.43
CA ILE A 379 -16.82 3.50 -15.71
C ILE A 379 -16.31 4.95 -15.62
N LEU A 380 -14.99 5.10 -15.61
CA LEU A 380 -14.29 6.37 -15.46
C LEU A 380 -13.98 6.96 -16.85
N THR A 381 -15.00 7.56 -17.48
CA THR A 381 -14.87 8.20 -18.80
C THR A 381 -14.27 9.60 -18.76
N ASP A 382 -14.40 10.28 -17.62
CA ASP A 382 -14.09 11.70 -17.47
C ASP A 382 -12.73 11.93 -16.78
N MET A 383 -11.91 10.88 -16.69
CA MET A 383 -10.54 10.94 -16.15
C MET A 383 -9.53 11.24 -17.26
N PRO A 384 -8.35 11.82 -16.93
CA PRO A 384 -7.31 12.03 -17.93
C PRO A 384 -6.87 10.73 -18.59
N LEU A 385 -6.42 10.85 -19.83
CA LEU A 385 -5.99 9.75 -20.70
C LEU A 385 -4.45 9.59 -20.64
N ASN A 386 -3.92 8.51 -21.22
CA ASN A 386 -2.47 8.27 -21.28
C ASN A 386 -1.69 9.46 -21.87
N GLN A 387 -2.23 10.11 -22.91
CA GLN A 387 -1.59 11.25 -23.55
C GLN A 387 -1.46 12.47 -22.63
N HIS A 388 -2.39 12.64 -21.67
CA HIS A 388 -2.34 13.74 -20.70
C HIS A 388 -1.25 13.48 -19.67
N ALA A 389 -1.16 12.24 -19.15
CA ALA A 389 -0.10 11.83 -18.22
C ALA A 389 1.31 11.98 -18.85
N ALA A 390 1.47 11.59 -20.12
CA ALA A 390 2.72 11.77 -20.85
C ALA A 390 3.09 13.26 -21.00
N ARG A 391 2.08 14.12 -21.25
CA ARG A 391 2.29 15.56 -21.37
C ARG A 391 2.63 16.22 -20.03
N GLU A 392 1.98 15.81 -18.95
CA GLU A 392 2.27 16.27 -17.59
C GLU A 392 3.73 15.97 -17.20
N LEU A 393 4.20 14.76 -17.49
CA LEU A 393 5.60 14.38 -17.28
C LEU A 393 6.57 15.17 -18.16
N GLU A 394 6.25 15.37 -19.45
CA GLU A 394 7.09 16.18 -20.34
C GLU A 394 7.28 17.60 -19.78
N VAL A 395 6.22 18.21 -19.27
CA VAL A 395 6.28 19.54 -18.65
C VAL A 395 7.12 19.51 -17.37
N LEU A 396 6.95 18.50 -16.52
CA LEU A 396 7.68 18.38 -15.26
C LEU A 396 9.18 18.16 -15.46
N PHE A 397 9.54 17.30 -16.42
CA PHE A 397 10.94 16.97 -16.72
C PHE A 397 11.59 17.98 -17.67
N GLY A 398 10.80 18.77 -18.40
CA GLY A 398 11.29 19.61 -19.50
C GLY A 398 11.80 18.82 -20.69
N GLN A 399 11.51 17.51 -20.74
CA GLN A 399 11.99 16.56 -21.73
C GLN A 399 10.90 15.54 -22.03
N LYS A 400 10.62 15.34 -23.31
CA LYS A 400 9.63 14.35 -23.76
C LYS A 400 10.19 12.94 -23.63
N SER A 401 9.32 11.97 -23.32
CA SER A 401 9.66 10.54 -23.30
C SER A 401 10.77 10.16 -22.30
N VAL A 402 10.84 10.84 -21.15
CA VAL A 402 11.67 10.38 -20.01
C VAL A 402 11.08 9.14 -19.33
N PHE A 403 9.78 8.89 -19.53
CA PHE A 403 9.08 7.71 -19.06
C PHE A 403 7.97 7.34 -20.05
N ASP A 404 7.80 6.05 -20.35
CA ASP A 404 6.95 5.61 -21.47
C ASP A 404 5.45 5.60 -21.13
N THR A 405 5.06 5.08 -19.97
CA THR A 405 3.64 4.85 -19.64
C THR A 405 3.28 5.26 -18.21
N PRO A 406 3.36 6.56 -17.86
CA PRO A 406 2.89 7.02 -16.55
C PRO A 406 1.37 6.92 -16.43
N LYS A 407 0.89 6.56 -15.24
CA LYS A 407 -0.53 6.72 -14.89
C LYS A 407 -0.85 8.19 -14.59
N PRO A 408 -2.02 8.71 -15.00
CA PRO A 408 -2.37 10.10 -14.75
C PRO A 408 -2.55 10.41 -13.25
N VAL A 409 -2.07 11.58 -12.83
CA VAL A 409 -2.09 11.99 -11.43
C VAL A 409 -3.53 12.15 -10.92
N ASP A 410 -4.42 12.79 -11.68
CA ASP A 410 -5.80 12.98 -11.22
C ASP A 410 -6.61 11.67 -11.10
N LEU A 411 -6.26 10.63 -11.89
CA LEU A 411 -6.85 9.30 -11.72
C LEU A 411 -6.46 8.72 -10.36
N LEU A 412 -5.18 8.79 -9.99
CA LEU A 412 -4.71 8.28 -8.72
C LEU A 412 -5.13 9.17 -7.54
N LYS A 413 -5.23 10.48 -7.74
CA LYS A 413 -5.79 11.42 -6.74
C LYS A 413 -7.25 11.11 -6.42
N LEU A 414 -8.05 10.73 -7.43
CA LEU A 414 -9.41 10.21 -7.23
C LEU A 414 -9.39 8.93 -6.38
N ILE A 415 -8.52 7.96 -6.72
CA ILE A 415 -8.40 6.70 -5.98
C ILE A 415 -7.98 6.95 -4.52
N VAL A 416 -6.98 7.82 -4.29
CA VAL A 416 -6.54 8.23 -2.95
C VAL A 416 -7.67 8.89 -2.18
N GLY A 417 -8.43 9.80 -2.81
CA GLY A 417 -9.57 10.45 -2.18
C GLY A 417 -10.69 9.48 -1.79
N ILE A 418 -10.98 8.49 -2.64
CA ILE A 418 -12.02 7.47 -2.39
C ILE A 418 -11.58 6.49 -1.30
N GLY A 419 -10.34 6.01 -1.37
CA GLY A 419 -9.85 4.89 -0.58
C GLY A 419 -9.15 5.26 0.73
N SER A 420 -8.95 6.54 1.03
CA SER A 420 -8.21 6.98 2.22
C SER A 420 -8.72 8.28 2.84
N ASN A 421 -8.49 8.43 4.15
CA ASN A 421 -8.75 9.64 4.93
C ASN A 421 -7.44 10.41 5.21
N GLU A 422 -7.55 11.55 5.89
CA GLU A 422 -6.54 12.59 5.99
C GLU A 422 -5.21 12.14 6.61
N ASN A 423 -5.17 11.08 7.42
CA ASN A 423 -3.96 10.65 8.15
C ASN A 423 -3.52 9.23 7.80
N ASP A 424 -4.08 8.68 6.72
CA ASP A 424 -3.84 7.30 6.34
C ASP A 424 -2.48 7.09 5.65
N LEU A 425 -2.04 5.83 5.65
CA LEU A 425 -0.82 5.38 4.99
C LEU A 425 -1.17 4.72 3.65
N ILE A 426 -0.55 5.21 2.57
CA ILE A 426 -0.69 4.71 1.21
C ILE A 426 0.58 3.97 0.82
N LEU A 427 0.46 2.83 0.16
CA LEU A 427 1.58 2.03 -0.33
C LEU A 427 1.45 1.77 -1.84
N ASP A 428 2.54 1.94 -2.55
CA ASP A 428 2.69 1.52 -3.95
C ASP A 428 4.06 0.86 -4.15
N PHE A 429 4.06 -0.46 -4.32
CA PHE A 429 5.27 -1.25 -4.50
C PHE A 429 5.58 -1.58 -5.98
N PHE A 430 4.92 -0.87 -6.90
CA PHE A 430 5.23 -0.79 -8.33
C PHE A 430 5.21 0.68 -8.74
N ALA A 431 6.03 1.50 -8.07
CA ALA A 431 5.90 2.96 -8.13
C ALA A 431 6.02 3.51 -9.56
N GLY A 432 6.82 2.86 -10.40
CA GLY A 432 7.10 3.26 -11.77
C GLY A 432 7.59 4.70 -11.79
N SER A 433 6.82 5.58 -12.44
CA SER A 433 7.18 7.00 -12.48
C SER A 433 7.02 7.72 -11.14
N GLY A 434 6.23 7.22 -10.18
CA GLY A 434 5.97 7.88 -8.89
C GLY A 434 4.65 8.66 -8.82
N SER A 435 3.71 8.41 -9.73
CA SER A 435 2.42 9.12 -9.80
C SER A 435 1.59 9.02 -8.50
N THR A 436 1.66 7.88 -7.79
CA THR A 436 0.90 7.68 -6.54
C THR A 436 1.34 8.65 -5.44
N ALA A 437 2.65 8.81 -5.25
CA ALA A 437 3.20 9.71 -4.25
C ALA A 437 2.86 11.18 -4.54
N GLU A 438 2.98 11.63 -5.81
CA GLU A 438 2.53 12.97 -6.21
C GLU A 438 1.04 13.19 -5.93
N SER A 439 0.21 12.17 -6.18
CA SER A 439 -1.24 12.23 -5.93
C SER A 439 -1.56 12.36 -4.45
N VAL A 440 -0.79 11.71 -3.57
CA VAL A 440 -0.92 11.86 -2.12
C VAL A 440 -0.55 13.28 -1.68
N MET A 441 0.55 13.84 -2.19
CA MET A 441 0.96 15.21 -1.88
C MET A 441 -0.11 16.23 -2.30
N LEU A 442 -0.65 16.09 -3.52
CA LEU A 442 -1.72 16.95 -4.03
C LEU A 442 -3.02 16.79 -3.25
N ARG A 443 -3.36 15.57 -2.81
CA ARG A 443 -4.55 15.34 -2.01
C ARG A 443 -4.45 16.03 -0.64
N ASN A 444 -3.28 15.96 -0.01
CA ASN A 444 -2.99 16.70 1.23
C ASN A 444 -3.05 18.22 1.03
N LEU A 445 -2.62 18.73 -0.13
CA LEU A 445 -2.79 20.15 -0.49
C LEU A 445 -4.28 20.52 -0.56
N GLU A 446 -5.12 19.67 -1.16
CA GLU A 446 -6.54 19.95 -1.40
C GLU A 446 -7.41 19.92 -0.13
N ASP A 447 -7.14 19.02 0.82
CA ASP A 447 -7.94 18.89 2.05
C ASP A 447 -7.21 19.23 3.36
N GLY A 448 -5.95 19.67 3.29
CA GLY A 448 -5.14 19.92 4.48
C GLY A 448 -4.78 18.65 5.26
N GLY A 449 -4.89 17.48 4.61
CA GLY A 449 -4.52 16.20 5.21
C GLY A 449 -3.02 16.04 5.44
N SER A 450 -2.66 14.97 6.15
CA SER A 450 -1.29 14.56 6.45
C SER A 450 -1.00 13.11 6.07
N ARG A 451 -1.66 12.62 5.00
CA ARG A 451 -1.50 11.29 4.44
C ARG A 451 -0.03 11.02 4.15
N ARG A 452 0.44 9.81 4.45
CA ARG A 452 1.81 9.38 4.21
C ARG A 452 1.86 8.41 3.05
N PHE A 453 2.95 8.40 2.28
CA PHE A 453 3.18 7.36 1.29
C PHE A 453 4.45 6.55 1.57
N ILE A 454 4.40 5.27 1.18
CA ILE A 454 5.56 4.41 0.95
C ILE A 454 5.50 4.01 -0.51
N VAL A 455 6.54 4.34 -1.26
CA VAL A 455 6.68 3.87 -2.64
C VAL A 455 7.94 3.01 -2.75
N ALA A 456 7.85 1.89 -3.47
CA ALA A 456 8.99 1.02 -3.73
C ALA A 456 9.20 0.84 -5.24
N GLN A 457 10.45 0.97 -5.67
CA GLN A 457 10.84 0.85 -7.07
C GLN A 457 12.15 0.07 -7.21
N LEU A 458 12.14 -0.93 -8.07
CA LEU A 458 13.37 -1.61 -8.48
C LEU A 458 14.24 -0.63 -9.28
N PRO A 459 15.55 -0.52 -9.00
CA PRO A 459 16.51 0.22 -9.81
C PRO A 459 16.82 -0.54 -11.11
N GLU A 460 15.78 -0.82 -11.92
CA GLU A 460 15.90 -1.49 -13.22
C GLU A 460 16.83 -0.68 -14.13
N PRO A 461 17.92 -1.28 -14.64
CA PRO A 461 18.85 -0.60 -15.53
C PRO A 461 18.16 -0.14 -16.82
N ILE A 462 18.39 1.11 -17.19
CA ILE A 462 17.94 1.67 -18.48
C ILE A 462 19.00 1.33 -19.52
N ASN A 463 18.62 0.64 -20.59
CA ASN A 463 19.53 0.17 -21.61
C ASN A 463 19.60 1.15 -22.80
N LEU A 464 20.81 1.68 -23.07
CA LEU A 464 21.08 2.56 -24.21
C LEU A 464 20.79 1.91 -25.57
N ASP A 465 20.92 0.58 -25.68
CA ASP A 465 20.67 -0.16 -26.91
C ASP A 465 19.17 -0.34 -27.21
N ASN A 466 18.32 -0.16 -26.19
CA ASN A 466 16.87 -0.12 -26.38
C ASN A 466 16.46 1.28 -26.84
N LYS A 467 15.88 1.36 -28.04
CA LYS A 467 15.49 2.64 -28.67
C LYS A 467 14.51 3.44 -27.82
N ASP A 468 13.61 2.78 -27.11
CA ASP A 468 12.60 3.42 -26.26
C ASP A 468 13.23 3.97 -24.96
N GLN A 469 14.38 3.42 -24.56
CA GLN A 469 15.11 3.77 -23.33
C GLN A 469 16.27 4.74 -23.54
N LYS A 470 16.58 5.13 -24.78
CA LYS A 470 17.68 6.06 -25.09
C LYS A 470 17.50 7.43 -24.43
N ILE A 471 16.30 8.02 -24.54
CA ILE A 471 16.02 9.34 -23.94
C ILE A 471 16.08 9.28 -22.40
N PRO A 472 15.42 8.32 -21.73
CA PRO A 472 15.59 8.12 -20.29
C PRO A 472 17.06 7.97 -19.87
N TYR A 473 17.86 7.22 -20.65
CA TYR A 473 19.28 7.01 -20.38
C TYR A 473 20.06 8.32 -20.43
N GLU A 474 19.93 9.07 -21.53
CA GLU A 474 20.60 10.36 -21.74
C GLU A 474 20.15 11.38 -20.69
N TYR A 475 18.88 11.36 -20.30
CA TYR A 475 18.34 12.22 -19.25
C TYR A 475 19.03 11.95 -17.90
N CYS A 476 19.08 10.69 -17.44
CA CYS A 476 19.80 10.33 -16.21
C CYS A 476 21.27 10.80 -16.22
N LYS A 477 21.95 10.64 -17.36
CA LYS A 477 23.33 11.12 -17.52
C LYS A 477 23.43 12.64 -17.44
N SER A 478 22.48 13.37 -18.02
CA SER A 478 22.47 14.84 -18.01
C SER A 478 22.33 15.42 -16.61
N ILE A 479 21.67 14.71 -15.69
CA ILE A 479 21.52 15.11 -14.28
C ILE A 479 22.55 14.46 -13.35
N GLY A 480 23.55 13.76 -13.91
CA GLY A 480 24.63 13.13 -13.14
C GLY A 480 24.18 11.95 -12.26
N LYS A 481 23.08 11.28 -12.63
CA LYS A 481 22.53 10.12 -11.88
C LYS A 481 22.77 8.81 -12.61
N ALA A 482 22.61 7.70 -11.88
CA ALA A 482 22.62 6.37 -12.46
C ALA A 482 21.49 6.22 -13.49
N SER A 483 21.73 5.45 -14.55
CA SER A 483 20.74 5.22 -15.61
C SER A 483 19.84 4.05 -15.21
N ASN A 484 18.94 4.27 -14.26
CA ASN A 484 17.95 3.29 -13.82
C ASN A 484 16.58 3.95 -13.55
N ILE A 485 15.52 3.14 -13.48
CA ILE A 485 14.15 3.63 -13.29
C ILE A 485 13.95 4.30 -11.92
N ALA A 486 14.54 3.76 -10.84
CA ALA A 486 14.39 4.33 -9.49
C ALA A 486 14.94 5.77 -9.39
N GLU A 487 16.01 6.11 -10.12
CA GLU A 487 16.51 7.49 -10.22
C GLU A 487 15.50 8.43 -10.86
N LEU A 488 14.79 7.99 -11.91
CA LEU A 488 13.74 8.77 -12.54
C LEU A 488 12.54 8.94 -11.62
N THR A 489 12.19 7.92 -10.84
CA THR A 489 11.15 8.00 -9.81
C THR A 489 11.52 9.05 -8.76
N LYS A 490 12.73 8.95 -8.17
CA LYS A 490 13.23 9.93 -7.18
C LYS A 490 13.21 11.35 -7.76
N GLU A 491 13.69 11.52 -8.98
CA GLU A 491 13.72 12.82 -9.65
C GLU A 491 12.32 13.39 -9.89
N ARG A 492 11.34 12.54 -10.27
CA ARG A 492 9.94 12.97 -10.35
C ARG A 492 9.47 13.49 -8.99
N LEU A 493 9.67 12.73 -7.91
CA LEU A 493 9.19 13.11 -6.57
C LEU A 493 9.77 14.47 -6.14
N ARG A 494 11.08 14.69 -6.34
CA ARG A 494 11.73 15.99 -6.05
C ARG A 494 11.06 17.12 -6.80
N ARG A 495 10.86 16.95 -8.12
CA ARG A 495 10.26 17.98 -8.97
C ARG A 495 8.80 18.24 -8.64
N SER A 496 8.02 17.20 -8.38
CA SER A 496 6.61 17.34 -8.01
C SER A 496 6.47 18.05 -6.67
N GLY A 497 7.25 17.66 -5.65
CA GLY A 497 7.24 18.34 -4.35
C GLY A 497 7.67 19.80 -4.44
N ALA A 498 8.75 20.10 -5.18
CA ALA A 498 9.20 21.45 -5.43
C ALA A 498 8.16 22.30 -6.16
N ARG A 499 7.51 21.75 -7.21
CA ARG A 499 6.43 22.42 -7.95
C ARG A 499 5.25 22.74 -7.04
N ILE A 500 4.79 21.77 -6.25
CA ILE A 500 3.67 21.96 -5.32
C ILE A 500 3.95 23.11 -4.34
N LYS A 501 5.15 23.15 -3.74
CA LYS A 501 5.56 24.22 -2.84
C LYS A 501 5.67 25.58 -3.56
N ALA A 502 6.25 25.61 -4.75
CA ALA A 502 6.43 26.83 -5.53
C ALA A 502 5.08 27.45 -5.95
N ASP A 503 4.14 26.61 -6.40
CA ASP A 503 2.81 27.03 -6.84
C ASP A 503 1.91 27.39 -5.65
N ASN A 504 2.22 26.91 -4.43
CA ASN A 504 1.43 27.12 -3.22
C ASN A 504 2.29 27.56 -2.02
N PRO A 505 2.80 28.80 -1.98
CA PRO A 505 3.75 29.22 -0.93
C PRO A 505 3.23 29.19 0.52
N MET A 506 1.90 29.16 0.70
CA MET A 506 1.26 29.06 2.03
C MET A 506 1.06 27.61 2.48
N PHE A 507 1.31 26.63 1.62
CA PHE A 507 1.17 25.22 1.95
C PHE A 507 2.37 24.75 2.77
N SER A 508 2.11 24.32 4.00
CA SER A 508 3.11 23.77 4.92
C SER A 508 3.05 22.24 5.06
N GLY A 509 2.38 21.56 4.13
CA GLY A 509 2.28 20.11 4.15
C GLY A 509 3.57 19.43 3.68
N ASP A 510 3.72 18.17 4.08
CA ASP A 510 4.89 17.35 3.76
C ASP A 510 4.90 16.94 2.28
N THR A 511 5.88 17.45 1.53
CA THR A 511 6.19 17.03 0.16
C THR A 511 7.55 16.35 0.04
N GLY A 512 8.23 16.11 1.18
CA GLY A 512 9.52 15.45 1.23
C GLY A 512 9.37 13.93 1.16
N PHE A 513 10.51 13.23 1.23
CA PHE A 513 10.58 11.78 1.38
C PHE A 513 11.98 11.34 1.80
N ARG A 514 12.05 10.26 2.59
CA ARG A 514 13.31 9.57 2.91
C ARG A 514 13.59 8.48 1.89
N VAL A 515 14.81 8.45 1.36
CA VAL A 515 15.30 7.38 0.49
C VAL A 515 15.94 6.29 1.32
N PHE A 516 15.55 5.05 1.02
CA PHE A 516 16.18 3.85 1.54
C PHE A 516 16.56 2.91 0.40
N LYS A 517 17.71 2.24 0.52
CA LYS A 517 18.19 1.27 -0.49
C LYS A 517 18.26 -0.13 0.11
N LEU A 518 17.71 -1.11 -0.61
CA LEU A 518 17.84 -2.51 -0.24
C LEU A 518 19.30 -2.96 -0.34
N ASP A 519 19.80 -3.59 0.71
CA ASP A 519 21.13 -4.22 0.75
C ASP A 519 21.08 -5.45 1.68
N THR A 520 22.20 -6.15 1.81
CA THR A 520 22.49 -7.18 2.79
C THR A 520 22.50 -6.65 4.22
N SER A 521 22.09 -7.50 5.17
CA SER A 521 22.17 -7.25 6.62
C SER A 521 23.53 -6.69 7.03
N ASN A 522 23.53 -5.67 7.89
CA ASN A 522 24.71 -5.11 8.55
C ASN A 522 25.32 -6.07 9.58
N ILE A 523 24.54 -7.07 10.03
CA ILE A 523 25.01 -8.15 10.90
C ILE A 523 25.63 -9.26 10.04
N ARG A 524 26.86 -9.65 10.36
CA ARG A 524 27.67 -10.65 9.67
C ARG A 524 27.09 -12.05 9.87
N ALA A 525 26.73 -12.72 8.77
CA ALA A 525 26.32 -14.11 8.79
C ALA A 525 27.51 -15.05 9.04
N TRP A 526 27.38 -16.00 9.98
CA TRP A 526 28.34 -17.10 10.12
C TRP A 526 28.17 -18.07 8.94
N ASN A 527 29.06 -17.99 7.97
CA ASN A 527 29.11 -18.87 6.81
C ASN A 527 30.57 -19.28 6.53
N PRO A 528 31.13 -20.19 7.34
CA PRO A 528 32.55 -20.51 7.29
C PRO A 528 32.89 -21.23 5.99
N SER A 529 33.90 -20.73 5.29
CA SER A 529 34.51 -21.42 4.17
C SER A 529 35.37 -22.58 4.68
N PRO A 530 35.15 -23.82 4.21
CA PRO A 530 35.99 -24.96 4.56
C PRO A 530 37.48 -24.74 4.23
N THR A 531 37.79 -23.81 3.32
CA THR A 531 39.15 -23.52 2.87
C THR A 531 39.84 -22.40 3.65
N ASN A 532 39.14 -21.60 4.47
CA ASN A 532 39.73 -20.46 5.18
C ASN A 532 39.12 -20.16 6.57
N LEU A 533 38.86 -21.21 7.35
CA LEU A 533 38.22 -21.14 8.66
C LEU A 533 38.91 -20.18 9.66
N ALA A 534 40.24 -20.05 9.61
CA ALA A 534 40.98 -19.17 10.52
C ALA A 534 40.71 -17.69 10.27
N ALA A 535 40.61 -17.27 9.00
CA ALA A 535 40.23 -15.91 8.65
C ALA A 535 38.76 -15.64 8.96
N ASP A 536 37.89 -16.62 8.74
CA ASP A 536 36.46 -16.50 9.06
C ASP A 536 36.23 -16.34 10.58
N LEU A 537 36.97 -17.09 11.40
CA LEU A 537 36.93 -16.96 12.86
C LEU A 537 37.38 -15.57 13.35
N LEU A 538 38.47 -15.03 12.79
CA LEU A 538 38.95 -13.69 13.12
C LEU A 538 37.99 -12.60 12.65
N ALA A 539 37.39 -12.79 11.47
CA ALA A 539 36.46 -11.81 10.91
C ALA A 539 35.13 -11.75 11.66
N HIS A 540 34.80 -12.77 12.47
CA HIS A 540 33.62 -12.82 13.34
C HIS A 540 33.88 -12.34 14.77
N GLU A 541 35.07 -11.82 15.07
CA GLU A 541 35.30 -11.07 16.31
C GLU A 541 34.43 -9.80 16.36
N ASP A 542 34.20 -9.16 15.22
CA ASP A 542 33.15 -8.15 15.03
C ASP A 542 31.97 -8.74 14.26
N HIS A 543 30.79 -8.68 14.88
CA HIS A 543 29.54 -9.19 14.31
C HIS A 543 28.94 -8.23 13.28
N LEU A 544 29.56 -7.06 13.06
CA LEU A 544 29.14 -6.07 12.07
C LEU A 544 30.00 -6.11 10.80
N ILE A 545 29.37 -5.78 9.67
CA ILE A 545 30.07 -5.64 8.39
C ILE A 545 30.92 -4.36 8.41
N GLU A 546 32.17 -4.46 7.96
CA GLU A 546 33.10 -3.34 7.87
C GLU A 546 32.58 -2.27 6.88
N GLY A 547 32.77 -0.99 7.21
CA GLY A 547 32.36 0.14 6.37
C GLY A 547 30.89 0.56 6.50
N ARG A 548 30.10 -0.10 7.36
CA ARG A 548 28.73 0.32 7.71
C ARG A 548 28.76 1.44 8.75
N SER A 549 27.92 2.45 8.56
CA SER A 549 27.77 3.57 9.49
C SER A 549 26.89 3.19 10.70
N GLU A 550 27.01 3.94 11.80
CA GLU A 550 26.09 3.80 12.95
C GLU A 550 24.63 3.97 12.53
N SER A 551 24.36 4.85 11.55
CA SER A 551 23.02 5.06 11.01
C SER A 551 22.50 3.81 10.29
N ASP A 552 23.32 3.12 9.50
CA ASP A 552 22.92 1.89 8.79
C ASP A 552 22.46 0.82 9.79
N ILE A 553 23.26 0.62 10.84
CA ILE A 553 22.98 -0.34 11.91
C ILE A 553 21.70 0.06 12.66
N LEU A 554 21.55 1.35 12.98
CA LEU A 554 20.37 1.85 13.69
C LEU A 554 19.09 1.58 12.89
N TYR A 555 19.03 1.93 11.61
CA TYR A 555 17.85 1.69 10.78
C TYR A 555 17.53 0.21 10.57
N GLU A 556 18.55 -0.65 10.55
CA GLU A 556 18.33 -2.10 10.58
C GLU A 556 17.69 -2.57 11.89
N LEU A 557 18.12 -2.03 13.04
CA LEU A 557 17.47 -2.30 14.33
C LEU A 557 16.01 -1.86 14.33
N LEU A 558 15.69 -0.71 13.73
CA LEU A 558 14.32 -0.23 13.61
C LEU A 558 13.44 -1.25 12.88
N LEU A 559 13.89 -1.75 11.71
CA LEU A 559 13.17 -2.79 10.96
C LEU A 559 12.99 -4.08 11.78
N LYS A 560 14.07 -4.54 12.41
CA LYS A 560 14.12 -5.80 13.15
C LYS A 560 13.25 -5.79 14.40
N LEU A 561 13.12 -4.64 15.04
CA LEU A 561 12.28 -4.39 16.21
C LEU A 561 10.86 -3.91 15.86
N GLY A 562 10.53 -3.75 14.58
CA GLY A 562 9.19 -3.36 14.13
C GLY A 562 8.84 -1.88 14.36
N LEU A 563 9.85 -1.01 14.42
CA LEU A 563 9.68 0.43 14.54
C LEU A 563 9.48 1.07 13.15
N ASP A 564 8.70 2.15 13.10
CA ASP A 564 8.46 2.93 11.88
C ASP A 564 9.77 3.62 11.45
N LEU A 565 10.08 3.65 10.15
CA LEU A 565 11.33 4.21 9.61
C LEU A 565 11.35 5.75 9.66
N CYS A 566 10.20 6.37 9.89
CA CYS A 566 10.03 7.81 10.09
C CYS A 566 9.94 8.18 11.57
N VAL A 567 10.18 7.23 12.49
CA VAL A 567 10.18 7.53 13.93
C VAL A 567 11.25 8.58 14.26
N PRO A 568 10.98 9.54 15.17
CA PRO A 568 11.99 10.48 15.63
C PRO A 568 13.17 9.77 16.30
N ILE A 569 14.37 10.25 15.98
CA ILE A 569 15.64 9.78 16.56
C ILE A 569 16.33 11.00 17.19
N GLU A 570 16.50 10.97 18.51
CA GLU A 570 17.26 11.95 19.26
C GLU A 570 18.64 11.37 19.62
N GLN A 571 19.65 12.22 19.80
CA GLN A 571 20.98 11.80 20.22
C GLN A 571 21.51 12.66 21.36
N GLN A 572 22.23 12.04 22.29
CA GLN A 572 22.91 12.72 23.39
C GLN A 572 24.31 12.12 23.61
N GLN A 573 25.20 12.95 24.16
CA GLN A 573 26.52 12.51 24.63
C GLN A 573 26.42 12.07 26.08
N ILE A 574 26.69 10.80 26.35
CA ILE A 574 26.66 10.21 27.69
C ILE A 574 27.99 9.48 27.91
N ALA A 575 28.73 9.84 28.95
CA ALA A 575 30.08 9.32 29.20
C ALA A 575 31.02 9.43 27.97
N SER A 576 30.87 10.52 27.19
CA SER A 576 31.57 10.74 25.90
C SER A 576 31.27 9.69 24.82
N LYS A 577 30.11 9.05 24.90
CA LYS A 577 29.56 8.15 23.88
C LYS A 577 28.28 8.74 23.32
N THR A 578 28.10 8.61 22.01
CA THR A 578 26.83 8.93 21.37
C THR A 578 25.81 7.84 21.74
N VAL A 579 24.70 8.26 22.32
CA VAL A 579 23.55 7.40 22.59
C VAL A 579 22.36 7.95 21.79
N HIS A 580 21.66 7.06 21.09
CA HIS A 580 20.45 7.37 20.35
C HIS A 580 19.22 6.95 21.15
N SER A 581 18.20 7.81 21.18
CA SER A 581 16.87 7.52 21.71
C SER A 581 15.86 7.56 20.57
N VAL A 582 15.19 6.45 20.32
CA VAL A 582 14.27 6.25 19.21
C VAL A 582 12.85 6.10 19.74
N GLY A 583 11.92 6.88 19.20
CA GLY A 583 10.51 6.84 19.59
C GLY A 583 10.26 7.22 21.05
N GLY A 584 11.06 8.15 21.60
CA GLY A 584 10.96 8.58 22.99
C GLY A 584 11.41 7.51 23.99
N GLY A 585 12.51 6.80 23.70
CA GLY A 585 13.12 5.82 24.60
C GLY A 585 12.62 4.39 24.45
N VAL A 586 11.85 4.07 23.41
CA VAL A 586 11.44 2.68 23.09
C VAL A 586 12.67 1.86 22.71
N LEU A 587 13.57 2.44 21.91
CA LEU A 587 14.90 1.89 21.65
C LEU A 587 15.96 2.91 22.07
N LEU A 588 16.92 2.45 22.85
CA LEU A 588 18.11 3.19 23.25
C LEU A 588 19.33 2.45 22.68
N ALA A 589 20.10 3.08 21.81
CA ALA A 589 21.23 2.43 21.14
C ALA A 589 22.53 3.19 21.40
N CYS A 590 23.57 2.46 21.83
CA CYS A 590 24.93 2.98 21.95
C CYS A 590 25.84 2.09 21.10
N LEU A 591 26.17 2.57 19.90
CA LEU A 591 26.92 1.81 18.88
C LEU A 591 28.41 2.16 18.85
N ALA A 592 28.92 2.77 19.92
CA ALA A 592 30.34 3.10 20.07
C ALA A 592 31.23 1.85 19.95
N GLU A 593 32.41 2.01 19.34
CA GLU A 593 33.39 0.92 19.13
C GLU A 593 34.12 0.48 20.39
N HIS A 594 34.18 1.34 21.40
CA HIS A 594 34.93 1.08 22.63
C HIS A 594 34.20 1.67 23.84
N ILE A 595 34.04 0.87 24.89
CA ILE A 595 33.45 1.20 26.19
C ILE A 595 34.39 0.69 27.27
N THR A 596 35.06 1.60 27.97
CA THR A 596 36.03 1.25 29.02
C THR A 596 35.33 0.96 30.35
N ARG A 597 36.01 0.25 31.25
CA ARG A 597 35.44 -0.16 32.56
C ARG A 597 34.95 1.03 33.39
N ASP A 598 35.69 2.13 33.38
CA ASP A 598 35.39 3.37 34.10
C ASP A 598 34.19 4.13 33.53
N GLN A 599 33.82 3.88 32.26
CA GLN A 599 32.68 4.53 31.62
C GLN A 599 31.35 3.81 31.86
N VAL A 600 31.37 2.54 32.29
CA VAL A 600 30.18 1.68 32.37
C VAL A 600 29.09 2.25 33.27
N GLU A 601 29.46 2.70 34.46
CA GLU A 601 28.50 3.19 35.46
C GLU A 601 27.88 4.52 35.01
N ASP A 602 28.70 5.48 34.59
CA ASP A 602 28.25 6.78 34.09
C ASP A 602 27.37 6.65 32.85
N LEU A 603 27.74 5.74 31.93
CA LEU A 603 26.96 5.45 30.73
C LEU A 603 25.58 4.88 31.11
N ALA A 604 25.54 3.86 31.97
CA ALA A 604 24.30 3.25 32.40
C ALA A 604 23.39 4.25 33.14
N GLN A 605 23.94 5.05 34.07
CA GLN A 605 23.18 6.05 34.82
C GLN A 605 22.67 7.19 33.93
N GLY A 606 23.45 7.64 32.95
CA GLY A 606 23.00 8.63 31.98
C GLY A 606 21.85 8.11 31.12
N ILE A 607 21.94 6.86 30.64
CA ILE A 607 20.85 6.21 29.88
C ILE A 607 19.58 6.13 30.74
N ILE A 608 19.69 5.71 32.01
CA ILE A 608 18.56 5.65 32.95
C ILE A 608 17.96 7.05 33.17
N THR A 609 18.81 8.06 33.32
CA THR A 609 18.36 9.44 33.54
C THR A 609 17.58 9.95 32.34
N TRP A 610 18.09 9.71 31.12
CA TRP A 610 17.42 10.14 29.89
C TRP A 610 16.10 9.37 29.68
N GLN A 611 16.09 8.06 29.87
CA GLN A 611 14.88 7.23 29.78
C GLN A 611 13.81 7.66 30.78
N LYS A 612 14.18 8.07 32.00
CA LYS A 612 13.23 8.59 33.00
C LYS A 612 12.70 9.98 32.65
N ALA A 613 13.50 10.81 31.99
CA ALA A 613 13.09 12.13 31.52
C ALA A 613 12.12 12.04 30.32
N GLN A 614 12.23 10.98 29.53
CA GLN A 614 11.36 10.68 28.38
C GLN A 614 10.85 9.23 28.48
N PRO A 615 9.88 8.95 29.36
CA PRO A 615 9.37 7.60 29.52
C PRO A 615 8.63 7.16 28.24
N PRO A 616 9.02 6.02 27.63
CA PRO A 616 8.33 5.52 26.44
C PRO A 616 6.92 5.02 26.75
N ALA A 617 6.10 4.92 25.70
CA ALA A 617 4.77 4.33 25.79
C ALA A 617 4.78 2.80 26.01
N GLY A 618 5.93 2.14 25.87
CA GLY A 618 6.13 0.70 26.06
C GLY A 618 7.49 0.38 26.69
N ASP A 619 7.90 -0.89 26.67
CA ASP A 619 9.18 -1.29 27.26
C ASP A 619 10.38 -0.75 26.47
N SER A 620 11.38 -0.24 27.18
CA SER A 620 12.66 0.16 26.58
C SER A 620 13.50 -1.07 26.23
N THR A 621 14.04 -1.09 25.02
CA THR A 621 15.12 -1.99 24.60
C THR A 621 16.42 -1.21 24.49
N CYS A 622 17.48 -1.67 25.16
CA CYS A 622 18.82 -1.11 25.01
C CYS A 622 19.68 -2.03 24.14
N VAL A 623 20.37 -1.47 23.15
CA VAL A 623 21.26 -2.20 22.24
C VAL A 623 22.67 -1.61 22.27
N PHE A 624 23.66 -2.49 22.37
CA PHE A 624 25.10 -2.15 22.36
C PHE A 624 25.84 -3.00 21.33
N ARG A 625 27.05 -2.59 20.92
CA ARG A 625 27.97 -3.50 20.21
C ARG A 625 28.61 -4.46 21.20
N ASP A 626 28.62 -5.76 20.89
CA ASP A 626 29.21 -6.75 21.80
C ASP A 626 30.73 -6.53 21.96
N SER A 627 31.40 -6.32 20.83
CA SER A 627 32.84 -6.06 20.73
C SER A 627 33.31 -4.76 21.37
N ALA A 628 32.38 -3.86 21.74
CA ALA A 628 32.74 -2.57 22.30
C ALA A 628 33.20 -2.64 23.75
N PHE A 629 32.81 -3.66 24.51
CA PHE A 629 33.14 -3.74 25.93
C PHE A 629 34.58 -4.16 26.14
N ALA A 630 35.27 -3.49 27.06
CA ALA A 630 36.64 -3.87 27.45
C ALA A 630 36.76 -5.33 27.94
N ASP A 631 35.70 -5.88 28.53
CA ASP A 631 35.56 -7.29 28.92
C ASP A 631 34.12 -7.67 29.32
N ASP A 632 33.90 -8.95 29.61
CA ASP A 632 32.62 -9.51 30.07
C ASP A 632 32.12 -8.95 31.41
N ILE A 633 33.03 -8.46 32.28
CA ILE A 633 32.66 -7.88 33.58
C ILE A 633 32.00 -6.52 33.33
N ALA A 634 32.61 -5.68 32.49
CA ALA A 634 32.06 -4.39 32.08
C ALA A 634 30.67 -4.54 31.46
N LYS A 635 30.52 -5.49 30.53
CA LYS A 635 29.24 -5.83 29.88
C LYS A 635 28.18 -6.29 30.88
N THR A 636 28.54 -7.19 31.79
CA THR A 636 27.61 -7.74 32.80
C THR A 636 27.17 -6.67 33.80
N ASN A 637 28.10 -5.82 34.24
CA ASN A 637 27.81 -4.72 35.15
C ASN A 637 26.85 -3.71 34.52
N LEU A 638 27.10 -3.29 33.27
CA LEU A 638 26.20 -2.38 32.55
C LEU A 638 24.77 -2.95 32.47
N ALA A 639 24.65 -4.22 32.04
CA ALA A 639 23.35 -4.89 31.95
C ALA A 639 22.65 -5.01 33.31
N ALA A 640 23.39 -5.28 34.38
CA ALA A 640 22.85 -5.36 35.73
C ALA A 640 22.31 -4.01 36.23
N ILE A 641 23.04 -2.90 36.00
CA ILE A 641 22.61 -1.55 36.38
C ILE A 641 21.32 -1.17 35.66
N LEU A 642 21.27 -1.38 34.33
CA LEU A 642 20.07 -1.09 33.53
C LEU A 642 18.86 -1.93 33.99
N ASN A 643 19.07 -3.23 34.25
CA ASN A 643 18.01 -4.14 34.69
C ASN A 643 17.47 -3.76 36.08
N GLN A 644 18.34 -3.40 37.03
CA GLN A 644 17.95 -2.89 38.35
C GLN A 644 17.09 -1.62 38.26
N ALA A 645 17.31 -0.80 37.23
CA ALA A 645 16.54 0.41 36.97
C ALA A 645 15.23 0.16 36.17
N GLY A 646 14.93 -1.10 35.81
CA GLY A 646 13.69 -1.48 35.12
C GLY A 646 13.83 -1.67 33.60
N ILE A 647 15.00 -1.41 33.02
CA ILE A 647 15.27 -1.66 31.60
C ILE A 647 15.72 -3.11 31.43
N LYS A 648 14.75 -4.00 31.21
CA LYS A 648 14.98 -5.45 31.20
C LYS A 648 15.53 -5.98 29.87
N ASN A 649 15.21 -5.32 28.77
CA ASN A 649 15.55 -5.76 27.43
C ASN A 649 16.92 -5.19 27.01
N VAL A 650 18.01 -5.76 27.54
CA VAL A 650 19.38 -5.35 27.22
C VAL A 650 20.03 -6.35 26.26
N ARG A 651 20.31 -5.89 25.04
CA ARG A 651 20.80 -6.68 23.91
C ARG A 651 22.19 -6.20 23.45
N SER A 652 22.92 -7.07 22.79
CA SER A 652 24.13 -6.72 22.04
C SER A 652 24.08 -7.25 20.60
N LEU A 653 24.80 -6.58 19.70
CA LEU A 653 25.03 -6.97 18.32
C LEU A 653 26.37 -7.70 18.17
#